data_AF-A0A817WAZ4-F1
#
_entry.id   AF-A0A817WAZ4-F1
#
_cell.length_a   1.000
_cell.length_b   1.000
_cell.length_c   1.000
_cell.angle_alpha   90.00
_cell.angle_beta   90.00
_cell.angle_gamma   90.00
#
_symmetry.space_group_name_H-M   'P 1'
#
loop_
_entity.id
_entity.type
_entity.pdbx_description
1 polymer ?
#
loop_
_entity_poly.entity_id
_entity_poly.type
_entity_poly.pdbx_seq_one_letter_code
_entity_poly.pdbx_strand_id
1 'polypeptide(L)'
;MAYPTFQTYSTTQNLETYSIYWLDAVVNNEGNMITQKKLRGIINQLLTFVDTEEFLERVRLIEKGDLTILIVSGQLGRIVVPEMQNLEQVCSIYIYCGNKKVHLGWSQPYSKVKAVCDDPDELINTIRIDQKRRCRIEEPIAMDILDRTSTDLNGEFLHYRLLIDALIRMKPNEQDQKELIELLGKEYEGNEYELKLVNEFGKGYESSRAIWWYTRESFVYRLLNKALRIRNIEVIFLMRNIIGDIYKKLLANQCSKRVTVYRGQIMSSDEIKQFQKSVGSIISLNSFLSTSSKREVAQEFAVQSMESCSSCSGSVGVIFKIEADPSVTCDSKGDNRRPFAQIGGLSYYGGSEAEILFMVGSIFRLEDISEDKSVGDMKIWMIRITLCSDNENHLRELYDHMKSQENGREETNLKSLGLMMWKMGKFDLAEKYLLRHLRELPPNDPSLGAVYQCLGLVADSKGDYDRSLEWYKKSLEITTRTSPSDYINIGNTHNSVGEVHRKKGDYVQALKSFNQAVSLFKEADDENHPRMASFYGNIGNINAEEKKYSEALNFYEKTLAIQKKHLPDGHADLGSLYNNIGLVHYYLDHDDVALEYFEQSRTISLKALPSQHPDVADTYHNMGLVYERKGELEQALKLFKKSQTIYEVALPVHHSKLLDIRNIAKRVQNKIKSK
;
A
#
# COMPACT_ATOMS: atom_id res chain seq x y z
N MET A 1 0.11 -0.88 36.27
CA MET A 1 0.67 0.38 35.75
C MET A 1 -0.24 0.86 34.66
N ALA A 2 -0.74 2.10 34.79
CA ALA A 2 -1.70 2.70 33.86
C ALA A 2 -1.06 2.83 32.48
N TYR A 3 -1.69 2.23 31.47
CA TYR A 3 -1.32 2.42 30.07
C TYR A 3 -1.49 3.89 29.70
N PRO A 4 -0.50 4.53 29.05
CA PRO A 4 -0.72 5.85 28.49
C PRO A 4 -1.81 5.73 27.41
N THR A 5 -2.86 6.53 27.57
CA THR A 5 -3.82 6.87 26.53
C THR A 5 -3.04 7.24 25.27
N PHE A 6 -3.09 6.37 24.26
CA PHE A 6 -2.55 6.66 22.94
C PHE A 6 -3.14 7.98 22.46
N GLN A 7 -2.24 8.92 22.20
CA GLN A 7 -2.55 10.21 21.60
C GLN A 7 -3.38 10.00 20.34
N THR A 8 -4.50 10.71 20.31
CA THR A 8 -5.17 11.30 19.15
C THR A 8 -4.61 10.89 17.80
N TYR A 9 -5.42 10.10 17.09
CA TYR A 9 -5.46 9.98 15.64
C TYR A 9 -4.86 11.21 14.95
N SER A 10 -3.84 11.00 14.11
CA SER A 10 -3.59 11.91 13.01
C SER A 10 -4.78 11.79 12.05
N THR A 11 -5.84 12.54 12.34
CA THR A 11 -7.00 12.79 11.48
C THR A 11 -6.55 13.61 10.26
N THR A 12 -5.78 12.99 9.38
CA THR A 12 -5.42 13.50 8.05
C THR A 12 -5.79 12.54 6.93
N GLN A 13 -6.43 11.41 7.21
CA GLN A 13 -6.87 10.47 6.17
C GLN A 13 -8.21 10.95 5.60
N ASN A 14 -8.16 11.67 4.48
CA ASN A 14 -9.34 11.95 3.67
C ASN A 14 -9.87 10.63 3.08
N LEU A 15 -11.02 10.16 3.57
CA LEU A 15 -11.64 8.93 3.08
C LEU A 15 -12.46 9.16 1.81
N GLU A 16 -12.76 10.43 1.50
CA GLU A 16 -13.44 10.84 0.28
C GLU A 16 -12.46 11.28 -0.81
N THR A 17 -12.94 11.32 -2.03
CA THR A 17 -12.19 11.76 -3.21
C THR A 17 -11.91 13.27 -3.22
N TYR A 18 -12.68 14.08 -2.46
CA TYR A 18 -12.61 15.54 -2.52
C TYR A 18 -12.73 16.23 -1.15
N SER A 19 -11.76 17.09 -0.83
CA SER A 19 -11.89 18.08 0.25
C SER A 19 -12.22 19.46 -0.33
N ILE A 20 -13.00 20.27 0.39
CA ILE A 20 -13.08 21.72 0.15
C ILE A 20 -12.13 22.44 1.10
N TYR A 21 -11.34 23.35 0.54
CA TYR A 21 -10.58 24.34 1.27
C TYR A 21 -11.17 25.71 0.99
N TRP A 22 -11.68 26.39 2.02
CA TRP A 22 -12.30 27.70 1.90
C TRP A 22 -11.41 28.77 2.53
N LEU A 23 -10.82 29.63 1.70
CA LEU A 23 -10.11 30.84 2.12
C LEU A 23 -11.02 32.07 2.06
N ASP A 24 -11.33 32.64 3.22
CA ASP A 24 -12.03 33.92 3.32
C ASP A 24 -11.64 34.65 4.62
N ALA A 25 -11.27 35.93 4.52
CA ALA A 25 -10.91 36.76 5.67
C ALA A 25 -12.04 36.84 6.71
N VAL A 26 -13.28 36.63 6.28
CA VAL A 26 -14.48 36.60 7.14
C VAL A 26 -15.19 35.24 7.08
N VAL A 27 -14.45 34.14 6.86
CA VAL A 27 -15.01 32.78 6.71
C VAL A 27 -15.92 32.36 7.88
N ASN A 28 -15.68 32.88 9.08
CA ASN A 28 -16.43 32.57 10.30
C ASN A 28 -17.56 33.58 10.63
N ASN A 29 -17.92 34.49 9.72
CA ASN A 29 -19.09 35.35 9.92
C ASN A 29 -20.40 34.54 9.86
N GLU A 30 -21.49 35.09 10.39
CA GLU A 30 -22.77 34.36 10.52
C GLU A 30 -23.30 33.82 9.18
N GLY A 31 -23.25 34.61 8.11
CA GLY A 31 -23.69 34.20 6.77
C GLY A 31 -22.83 33.09 6.14
N ASN A 32 -21.51 33.16 6.32
CA ASN A 32 -20.58 32.15 5.84
C ASN A 32 -20.69 30.88 6.68
N MET A 33 -20.93 30.96 7.98
CA MET A 33 -21.18 29.80 8.84
C MET A 33 -22.46 29.05 8.44
N ILE A 34 -23.51 29.76 8.00
CA ILE A 34 -24.71 29.14 7.42
C ILE A 34 -24.36 28.42 6.11
N THR A 35 -23.59 29.06 5.24
CA THR A 35 -23.16 28.48 3.94
C THR A 35 -22.27 27.26 4.14
N GLN A 36 -21.32 27.36 5.06
CA GLN A 36 -20.47 26.29 5.55
C GLN A 36 -21.28 25.08 6.05
N LYS A 37 -22.35 25.31 6.82
CA LYS A 37 -23.24 24.25 7.29
C LYS A 37 -23.96 23.57 6.12
N LYS A 38 -24.45 24.36 5.16
CA LYS A 38 -25.07 23.81 3.94
C LYS A 38 -24.08 23.05 3.06
N LEU A 39 -22.83 23.51 2.94
CA LEU A 39 -21.76 22.83 2.20
C LEU A 39 -21.36 21.51 2.85
N ARG A 40 -21.29 21.46 4.18
CA ARG A 40 -21.07 20.19 4.90
C ARG A 40 -22.17 19.16 4.62
N GLY A 41 -23.38 19.63 4.31
CA GLY A 41 -24.51 18.83 3.82
C GLY A 41 -24.30 18.14 2.46
N ILE A 42 -23.31 18.56 1.67
CA ILE A 42 -23.01 17.97 0.36
C ILE A 42 -21.60 17.40 0.24
N ILE A 43 -20.66 17.84 1.08
CA ILE A 43 -19.24 17.47 1.05
C ILE A 43 -18.75 17.26 2.47
N ASN A 44 -18.08 16.14 2.70
CA ASN A 44 -17.67 15.71 4.04
C ASN A 44 -16.57 16.57 4.65
N GLN A 45 -15.52 16.85 3.88
CA GLN A 45 -14.34 17.53 4.40
C GLN A 45 -14.30 18.98 3.93
N LEU A 46 -14.65 19.91 4.83
CA LEU A 46 -14.56 21.35 4.62
C LEU A 46 -13.60 21.96 5.65
N LEU A 47 -12.44 22.39 5.16
CA LEU A 47 -11.42 23.12 5.91
C LEU A 47 -11.52 24.61 5.59
N THR A 48 -11.46 25.46 6.61
CA THR A 48 -11.60 26.92 6.47
C THR A 48 -10.32 27.62 6.91
N PHE A 49 -9.97 28.67 6.20
CA PHE A 49 -8.73 29.42 6.38
C PHE A 49 -9.05 30.92 6.36
N VAL A 50 -8.37 31.64 7.25
CA VAL A 50 -8.38 33.10 7.30
C VAL A 50 -7.05 33.65 6.79
N ASP A 51 -5.95 32.96 7.11
CA ASP A 51 -4.60 33.32 6.66
C ASP A 51 -4.29 32.76 5.26
N THR A 52 -3.70 33.61 4.43
CA THR A 52 -3.41 33.25 3.03
C THR A 52 -2.19 32.35 2.91
N GLU A 53 -1.13 32.57 3.70
CA GLU A 53 0.09 31.77 3.64
C GLU A 53 -0.19 30.36 4.17
N GLU A 54 -0.90 30.25 5.30
CA GLU A 54 -1.32 28.96 5.86
C GLU A 54 -2.15 28.15 4.84
N PHE A 55 -3.08 28.80 4.14
CA PHE A 55 -3.86 28.18 3.07
C PHE A 55 -2.99 27.70 1.92
N LEU A 56 -2.07 28.52 1.42
CA LEU A 56 -1.19 28.18 0.31
C LEU A 56 -0.26 27.01 0.68
N GLU A 57 0.35 27.05 1.86
CA GLU A 57 1.16 25.94 2.37
C GLU A 57 0.34 24.67 2.48
N ARG A 58 -0.87 24.75 3.03
CA ARG A 58 -1.72 23.58 3.22
C ARG A 58 -2.16 22.95 1.90
N VAL A 59 -2.55 23.75 0.90
CA VAL A 59 -2.92 23.25 -0.43
C VAL A 59 -1.73 22.62 -1.17
N ARG A 60 -0.53 23.17 -1.00
CA ARG A 60 0.71 22.62 -1.60
C ARG A 60 1.14 21.29 -0.98
N LEU A 61 0.77 21.04 0.29
CA LEU A 61 1.06 19.78 1.00
C LEU A 61 0.11 18.63 0.64
N ILE A 62 -0.99 18.90 -0.08
CA ILE A 62 -1.93 17.87 -0.50
C ILE A 62 -1.26 16.98 -1.55
N GLU A 63 -1.38 15.66 -1.39
CA GLU A 63 -0.86 14.70 -2.35
C GLU A 63 -1.53 14.88 -3.73
N LYS A 64 -0.76 14.74 -4.80
CA LYS A 64 -1.24 14.91 -6.18
C LYS A 64 -2.45 14.01 -6.53
N GLY A 65 -2.64 12.90 -5.83
CA GLY A 65 -3.77 11.98 -6.00
C GLY A 65 -5.05 12.36 -5.24
N ASP A 66 -4.97 13.30 -4.29
CA ASP A 66 -6.12 13.79 -3.54
C ASP A 66 -6.64 15.08 -4.17
N LEU A 67 -7.77 14.95 -4.88
CA LEU A 67 -8.37 16.08 -5.59
C LEU A 67 -9.02 17.04 -4.59
N THR A 68 -8.80 18.34 -4.78
CA THR A 68 -9.23 19.37 -3.83
C THR A 68 -9.96 20.50 -4.53
N ILE A 69 -11.07 20.93 -3.93
CA ILE A 69 -11.85 22.10 -4.36
C ILE A 69 -11.47 23.30 -3.51
N LEU A 70 -11.26 24.45 -4.14
CA LEU A 70 -11.01 25.70 -3.45
C LEU A 70 -12.25 26.59 -3.51
N ILE A 71 -12.63 27.17 -2.38
CA ILE A 71 -13.53 28.32 -2.31
C ILE A 71 -12.69 29.51 -1.85
N VAL A 72 -12.65 30.58 -2.63
CA VAL A 72 -11.84 31.75 -2.31
C VAL A 72 -12.70 33.00 -2.33
N SER A 73 -12.48 33.92 -1.40
CA SER A 73 -13.14 35.22 -1.45
C SER A 73 -12.71 36.01 -2.69
N GLY A 74 -13.55 36.92 -3.18
CA GLY A 74 -13.24 37.70 -4.37
C GLY A 74 -11.90 38.44 -4.34
N GLN A 75 -11.54 39.02 -3.18
CA GLN A 75 -10.29 39.77 -3.00
C GLN A 75 -9.09 38.85 -2.87
N LEU A 76 -9.17 37.83 -2.01
CA LEU A 76 -8.06 36.88 -1.79
C LEU A 76 -7.84 36.00 -3.03
N GLY A 77 -8.90 35.68 -3.77
CA GLY A 77 -8.85 34.95 -5.02
C GLY A 77 -7.92 35.59 -6.06
N ARG A 78 -7.85 36.93 -6.13
CA ARG A 78 -6.92 37.60 -7.07
C ARG A 78 -5.45 37.28 -6.78
N ILE A 79 -5.13 36.98 -5.53
CA ILE A 79 -3.77 36.69 -5.06
C ILE A 79 -3.48 35.20 -5.25
N VAL A 80 -4.38 34.32 -4.80
CA VAL A 80 -4.09 32.88 -4.72
C VAL A 80 -4.40 32.10 -5.99
N VAL A 81 -5.38 32.51 -6.79
CA VAL A 81 -5.78 31.77 -8.02
C VAL A 81 -4.64 31.64 -9.03
N PRO A 82 -3.83 32.68 -9.33
CA PRO A 82 -2.69 32.55 -10.23
C PRO A 82 -1.69 31.45 -9.82
N GLU A 83 -1.48 31.27 -8.52
CA GLU A 83 -0.55 30.27 -8.00
C GLU A 83 -1.15 28.85 -7.97
N MET A 84 -2.43 28.74 -7.62
CA MET A 84 -3.09 27.45 -7.41
C MET A 84 -3.62 26.81 -8.70
N GLN A 85 -3.88 27.60 -9.74
CA GLN A 85 -4.42 27.15 -11.02
C GLN A 85 -3.59 26.02 -11.66
N ASN A 86 -2.28 26.01 -11.45
CA ASN A 86 -1.38 25.03 -12.08
C ASN A 86 -1.16 23.76 -11.24
N LEU A 87 -1.67 23.71 -10.00
CA LEU A 87 -1.48 22.57 -9.11
C LEU A 87 -2.39 21.40 -9.50
N GLU A 88 -1.83 20.21 -9.76
CA GLU A 88 -2.57 19.00 -10.16
C GLU A 88 -3.66 18.62 -9.16
N GLN A 89 -3.37 18.73 -7.87
CA GLN A 89 -4.32 18.43 -6.78
C GLN A 89 -5.52 19.39 -6.74
N VAL A 90 -5.40 20.61 -7.30
CA VAL A 90 -6.50 21.58 -7.33
C VAL A 90 -7.38 21.28 -8.54
N CYS A 91 -8.62 20.85 -8.30
CA CYS A 91 -9.53 20.43 -9.36
C CYS A 91 -10.54 21.52 -9.75
N SER A 92 -11.09 22.27 -8.80
CA SER A 92 -12.00 23.38 -9.07
C SER A 92 -11.74 24.54 -8.12
N ILE A 93 -11.91 25.74 -8.63
CA ILE A 93 -11.87 26.97 -7.86
C ILE A 93 -13.22 27.66 -8.01
N TYR A 94 -13.83 28.00 -6.89
CA TYR A 94 -15.06 28.78 -6.81
C TYR A 94 -14.76 30.11 -6.13
N ILE A 95 -15.11 31.21 -6.78
CA ILE A 95 -14.96 32.53 -6.19
C ILE A 95 -16.28 32.90 -5.53
N TYR A 96 -16.30 33.00 -4.21
CA TYR A 96 -17.47 33.42 -3.46
C TYR A 96 -17.31 34.87 -3.00
N CYS A 97 -18.19 35.78 -3.44
CA CYS A 97 -18.01 37.21 -3.24
C CYS A 97 -19.33 37.97 -3.26
N GLY A 98 -19.43 39.13 -2.59
CA GLY A 98 -20.66 39.93 -2.61
C GLY A 98 -20.97 40.65 -3.92
N ASN A 99 -20.08 40.60 -4.94
CA ASN A 99 -20.30 41.29 -6.22
C ASN A 99 -19.62 40.56 -7.40
N LYS A 100 -20.39 39.70 -8.09
CA LYS A 100 -19.90 38.92 -9.25
C LYS A 100 -19.24 39.76 -10.33
N LYS A 101 -19.81 40.92 -10.68
CA LYS A 101 -19.36 41.73 -11.83
C LYS A 101 -17.90 42.16 -11.70
N VAL A 102 -17.46 42.45 -10.48
CA VAL A 102 -16.08 42.88 -10.18
C VAL A 102 -15.08 41.74 -10.38
N HIS A 103 -15.51 40.50 -10.15
CA HIS A 103 -14.61 39.35 -10.14
C HIS A 103 -14.65 38.51 -11.41
N LEU A 104 -15.70 38.60 -12.22
CA LEU A 104 -15.79 37.92 -13.52
C LEU A 104 -14.66 38.31 -14.49
N GLY A 105 -14.30 39.59 -14.56
CA GLY A 105 -13.34 40.07 -15.56
C GLY A 105 -11.93 39.50 -15.41
N TRP A 106 -11.43 39.37 -14.17
CA TRP A 106 -10.09 38.83 -13.93
C TRP A 106 -10.07 37.31 -13.81
N SER A 107 -11.21 36.67 -13.50
CA SER A 107 -11.26 35.23 -13.27
C SER A 107 -11.36 34.41 -14.56
N GLN A 108 -11.90 34.99 -15.64
CA GLN A 108 -12.11 34.33 -16.94
C GLN A 108 -10.88 33.63 -17.55
N PRO A 109 -9.64 34.17 -17.44
CA PRO A 109 -8.45 33.50 -17.98
C PRO A 109 -8.07 32.19 -17.28
N TYR A 110 -8.58 31.92 -16.08
CA TYR A 110 -8.18 30.76 -15.27
C TYR A 110 -9.15 29.58 -15.47
N SER A 111 -8.71 28.55 -16.19
CA SER A 111 -9.55 27.40 -16.57
C SER A 111 -10.10 26.55 -15.41
N LYS A 112 -9.50 26.60 -14.21
CA LYS A 112 -10.03 25.90 -13.02
C LYS A 112 -11.02 26.74 -12.24
N VAL A 113 -11.16 28.04 -12.53
CA VAL A 113 -12.26 28.83 -11.98
C VAL A 113 -13.56 28.40 -12.65
N LYS A 114 -14.45 27.75 -11.88
CA LYS A 114 -15.70 27.18 -12.40
C LYS A 114 -16.86 28.15 -12.33
N ALA A 115 -16.91 28.96 -11.27
CA ALA A 115 -17.92 29.98 -11.12
C ALA A 115 -17.45 31.10 -10.21
N VAL A 116 -18.05 32.27 -10.43
CA VAL A 116 -18.07 33.39 -9.50
C VAL A 116 -19.49 33.46 -8.95
N CYS A 117 -19.64 33.21 -7.66
CA CYS A 117 -20.91 33.13 -6.97
C CYS A 117 -21.04 34.29 -5.98
N ASP A 118 -22.25 34.84 -5.86
CA ASP A 118 -22.61 35.85 -4.86
C ASP A 118 -23.74 35.40 -3.95
N ASP A 119 -24.29 34.22 -4.23
CA ASP A 119 -25.34 33.58 -3.45
C ASP A 119 -24.86 32.21 -2.96
N PRO A 120 -25.06 31.88 -1.67
CA PRO A 120 -24.75 30.57 -1.12
C PRO A 120 -25.40 29.41 -1.88
N ASP A 121 -26.68 29.51 -2.23
CA ASP A 121 -27.42 28.41 -2.85
C ASP A 121 -26.96 28.19 -4.29
N GLU A 122 -26.58 29.25 -5.00
CA GLU A 122 -25.90 29.14 -6.29
C GLU A 122 -24.51 28.48 -6.17
N LEU A 123 -23.68 28.88 -5.20
CA LEU A 123 -22.37 28.27 -4.95
C LEU A 123 -22.53 26.77 -4.69
N ILE A 124 -23.42 26.42 -3.77
CA ILE A 124 -23.71 25.04 -3.37
C ILE A 124 -24.26 24.26 -4.56
N ASN A 125 -25.22 24.81 -5.32
CA ASN A 125 -25.77 24.12 -6.48
C ASN A 125 -24.73 23.91 -7.58
N THR A 126 -23.84 24.89 -7.81
CA THR A 126 -22.78 24.77 -8.80
C THR A 126 -21.78 23.69 -8.38
N ILE A 127 -21.34 23.71 -7.13
CA ILE A 127 -20.49 22.66 -6.56
C ILE A 127 -21.20 21.31 -6.64
N ARG A 128 -22.49 21.24 -6.31
CA ARG A 128 -23.28 20.00 -6.33
C ARG A 128 -23.47 19.46 -7.76
N ILE A 129 -23.61 20.32 -8.76
CA ILE A 129 -23.69 19.92 -10.18
C ILE A 129 -22.31 19.43 -10.64
N ASP A 130 -21.23 20.14 -10.33
CA ASP A 130 -19.84 19.73 -10.62
C ASP A 130 -19.55 18.37 -9.94
N GLN A 131 -19.96 18.20 -8.68
CA GLN A 131 -19.83 16.95 -7.93
C GLN A 131 -20.70 15.83 -8.46
N LYS A 132 -21.98 16.04 -8.77
CA LYS A 132 -22.82 14.99 -9.39
C LYS A 132 -22.28 14.53 -10.73
N ARG A 133 -21.71 15.46 -11.51
CA ARG A 133 -21.02 15.13 -12.75
C ARG A 133 -19.76 14.29 -12.47
N ARG A 134 -19.03 14.59 -11.39
CA ARG A 134 -17.82 13.86 -10.95
C ARG A 134 -18.09 12.54 -10.22
N CYS A 135 -19.18 12.38 -9.49
CA CYS A 135 -19.55 11.11 -8.85
C CYS A 135 -19.88 10.02 -9.88
N ARG A 136 -20.21 10.41 -11.12
CA ARG A 136 -20.29 9.50 -12.27
C ARG A 136 -18.93 9.19 -12.90
N ILE A 137 -17.91 10.01 -12.62
CA ILE A 137 -16.54 9.78 -13.04
C ILE A 137 -15.93 8.84 -12.02
N GLU A 138 -15.75 7.58 -12.39
CA GLU A 138 -14.89 6.69 -11.64
C GLU A 138 -13.50 7.33 -11.52
N GLU A 139 -12.95 7.35 -10.31
CA GLU A 139 -11.54 7.72 -10.13
C GLU A 139 -10.65 6.89 -11.06
N PRO A 140 -9.61 7.48 -11.67
CA PRO A 140 -8.70 6.74 -12.55
C PRO A 140 -8.19 5.49 -11.83
N ILE A 141 -8.23 4.34 -12.49
CA ILE A 141 -7.51 3.16 -12.00
C ILE A 141 -6.05 3.57 -11.86
N ALA A 142 -5.48 3.59 -10.64
CA ALA A 142 -4.02 3.56 -10.56
C ALA A 142 -3.59 2.16 -10.94
N MET A 143 -2.95 2.09 -12.10
CA MET A 143 -2.21 0.93 -12.52
C MET A 143 -0.77 1.16 -12.08
N ASP A 144 -0.25 0.26 -11.26
CA ASP A 144 1.16 0.28 -10.90
C ASP A 144 1.96 -0.09 -12.15
N ILE A 145 2.42 0.92 -12.90
CA ILE A 145 3.48 0.74 -13.90
C ILE A 145 4.79 0.72 -13.11
N LEU A 146 5.20 -0.49 -12.75
CA LEU A 146 6.40 -0.71 -11.95
C LEU A 146 7.67 -0.24 -12.68
N ASP A 147 8.64 0.21 -11.88
CA ASP A 147 9.83 0.99 -12.24
C ASP A 147 10.55 0.59 -13.54
N ARG A 148 11.18 1.59 -14.20
CA ARG A 148 11.62 1.68 -15.62
C ARG A 148 12.67 0.64 -16.09
N THR A 149 12.96 -0.37 -15.29
CA THR A 149 14.00 -1.38 -15.53
C THR A 149 13.55 -2.83 -15.32
N SER A 150 12.32 -3.09 -14.83
CA SER A 150 11.82 -4.45 -14.66
C SER A 150 10.47 -4.64 -15.35
N THR A 151 10.40 -5.61 -16.24
CA THR A 151 9.17 -6.08 -16.91
C THR A 151 8.27 -6.94 -16.02
N ASP A 152 8.67 -7.15 -14.76
CA ASP A 152 8.13 -8.16 -13.85
C ASP A 152 7.42 -7.52 -12.65
N LEU A 153 6.45 -8.26 -12.10
CA LEU A 153 5.83 -7.97 -10.82
C LEU A 153 6.88 -7.93 -9.69
N ASN A 154 6.67 -7.07 -8.69
CA ASN A 154 7.62 -6.86 -7.59
C ASN A 154 7.11 -7.38 -6.23
N GLY A 155 7.93 -7.24 -5.20
CA GLY A 155 7.59 -7.71 -3.85
C GLY A 155 6.42 -6.97 -3.21
N GLU A 156 6.08 -5.78 -3.71
CA GLU A 156 4.95 -4.99 -3.24
C GLU A 156 3.60 -5.61 -3.68
N PHE A 157 3.47 -5.96 -4.96
CA PHE A 157 2.32 -6.71 -5.47
C PHE A 157 2.15 -8.04 -4.72
N LEU A 158 3.25 -8.76 -4.53
CA LEU A 158 3.26 -10.06 -3.88
C LEU A 158 2.70 -10.01 -2.45
N HIS A 159 3.24 -9.10 -1.63
CA HIS A 159 2.81 -8.92 -0.24
C HIS A 159 1.37 -8.39 -0.15
N TYR A 160 0.98 -7.49 -1.05
CA TYR A 160 -0.38 -6.98 -1.06
C TYR A 160 -1.40 -8.07 -1.42
N ARG A 161 -1.06 -8.94 -2.37
CA ARG A 161 -1.89 -10.11 -2.71
C ARG A 161 -2.00 -11.08 -1.53
N LEU A 162 -0.90 -11.34 -0.83
CA LEU A 162 -0.92 -12.16 0.39
C LEU A 162 -1.80 -11.49 1.47
N LEU A 163 -1.76 -10.16 1.60
CA LEU A 163 -2.60 -9.40 2.53
C LEU A 163 -4.08 -9.56 2.25
N ILE A 164 -4.50 -9.37 1.00
CA ILE A 164 -5.91 -9.54 0.62
C ILE A 164 -6.35 -10.99 0.87
N ASP A 165 -5.52 -11.98 0.50
CA ASP A 165 -5.80 -13.39 0.78
C ASP A 165 -5.95 -13.67 2.29
N ALA A 166 -5.03 -13.16 3.10
CA ALA A 166 -5.07 -13.31 4.54
C ALA A 166 -6.34 -12.67 5.12
N LEU A 167 -6.70 -11.46 4.71
CA LEU A 167 -7.90 -10.75 5.20
C LEU A 167 -9.20 -11.48 4.84
N ILE A 168 -9.30 -12.07 3.65
CA ILE A 168 -10.47 -12.85 3.21
C ILE A 168 -10.64 -14.13 4.03
N ARG A 169 -9.53 -14.75 4.47
CA ARG A 169 -9.52 -15.96 5.30
C ARG A 169 -9.78 -15.69 6.79
N MET A 170 -9.84 -14.43 7.22
CA MET A 170 -10.15 -14.10 8.61
C MET A 170 -11.63 -14.34 8.90
N LYS A 171 -11.93 -14.83 10.11
CA LYS A 171 -13.32 -14.89 10.57
C LYS A 171 -13.96 -13.50 10.61
N PRO A 172 -15.23 -13.39 10.18
CA PRO A 172 -16.00 -12.18 10.39
C PRO A 172 -16.08 -11.83 11.88
N ASN A 173 -15.90 -10.55 12.19
CA ASN A 173 -16.07 -10.01 13.54
C ASN A 173 -17.05 -8.83 13.47
N GLU A 174 -18.12 -8.89 14.26
CA GLU A 174 -19.13 -7.82 14.34
C GLU A 174 -18.56 -6.50 14.85
N GLN A 175 -17.53 -6.55 15.70
CA GLN A 175 -16.86 -5.36 16.21
C GLN A 175 -16.27 -4.51 15.09
N ASP A 176 -15.77 -5.15 14.03
CA ASP A 176 -15.13 -4.42 12.94
C ASP A 176 -16.14 -3.75 12.01
N GLN A 177 -17.35 -4.30 11.89
CA GLN A 177 -18.45 -3.62 11.24
C GLN A 177 -18.90 -2.40 12.05
N LYS A 178 -18.92 -2.49 13.38
CA LYS A 178 -19.21 -1.35 14.26
C LYS A 178 -18.14 -0.26 14.16
N GLU A 179 -16.86 -0.64 14.18
CA GLU A 179 -15.73 0.28 13.98
C GLU A 179 -15.80 0.97 12.62
N LEU A 180 -16.15 0.23 11.55
CA LEU A 180 -16.39 0.81 10.23
C LEU A 180 -17.53 1.83 10.26
N ILE A 181 -18.69 1.49 10.84
CA ILE A 181 -19.85 2.39 10.92
C ILE A 181 -19.52 3.64 11.74
N GLU A 182 -18.76 3.51 12.84
CA GLU A 182 -18.33 4.66 13.64
C GLU A 182 -17.38 5.57 12.87
N LEU A 183 -16.41 4.99 12.17
CA LEU A 183 -15.48 5.72 11.31
C LEU A 183 -16.23 6.48 10.21
N LEU A 184 -17.20 5.83 9.55
CA LEU A 184 -18.04 6.46 8.53
C LEU A 184 -18.97 7.51 9.15
N GLY A 185 -19.53 7.27 10.33
CA GLY A 185 -20.39 8.23 11.02
C GLY A 185 -19.64 9.54 11.33
N LYS A 186 -18.36 9.45 11.71
CA LYS A 186 -17.49 10.61 11.90
C LYS A 186 -17.14 11.29 10.58
N GLU A 187 -16.78 10.50 9.57
CA GLU A 187 -16.42 11.03 8.25
C GLU A 187 -17.59 11.77 7.57
N TYR A 188 -18.80 11.21 7.69
CA TYR A 188 -20.03 11.72 7.07
C TYR A 188 -20.86 12.62 8.02
N GLU A 189 -20.33 13.06 9.17
CA GLU A 189 -21.11 13.80 10.19
C GLU A 189 -21.89 15.01 9.62
N GLY A 190 -21.33 15.66 8.58
CA GLY A 190 -21.97 16.77 7.87
C GLY A 190 -23.01 16.38 6.81
N ASN A 191 -22.99 15.15 6.29
CA ASN A 191 -23.68 14.73 5.08
C ASN A 191 -24.86 13.79 5.39
N GLU A 192 -26.06 14.35 5.56
CA GLU A 192 -27.27 13.58 5.90
C GLU A 192 -27.61 12.47 4.89
N TYR A 193 -27.27 12.66 3.61
CA TYR A 193 -27.56 11.66 2.58
C TYR A 193 -26.68 10.42 2.77
N GLU A 194 -25.37 10.62 2.92
CA GLU A 194 -24.44 9.52 3.16
C GLU A 194 -24.66 8.89 4.53
N LEU A 195 -24.97 9.66 5.57
CA LEU A 195 -25.34 9.09 6.88
C LEU A 195 -26.58 8.19 6.80
N LYS A 196 -27.55 8.50 5.94
CA LYS A 196 -28.69 7.58 5.70
C LYS A 196 -28.20 6.27 5.09
N LEU A 197 -27.28 6.33 4.12
CA LEU A 197 -26.68 5.13 3.51
C LEU A 197 -25.85 4.33 4.52
N VAL A 198 -25.07 4.99 5.37
CA VAL A 198 -24.29 4.35 6.46
C VAL A 198 -25.22 3.66 7.45
N ASN A 199 -26.32 4.31 7.84
CA ASN A 199 -27.32 3.72 8.74
C ASN A 199 -28.06 2.54 8.09
N GLU A 200 -28.41 2.65 6.80
CA GLU A 200 -29.02 1.56 6.03
C GLU A 200 -28.06 0.37 5.93
N PHE A 201 -26.79 0.62 5.61
CA PHE A 201 -25.73 -0.37 5.57
C PHE A 201 -25.54 -1.05 6.93
N GLY A 202 -25.47 -0.27 8.01
CA GLY A 202 -25.27 -0.81 9.36
C GLY A 202 -26.41 -1.69 9.87
N LYS A 203 -27.65 -1.42 9.44
CA LYS A 203 -28.83 -2.22 9.84
C LYS A 203 -29.15 -3.37 8.90
N GLY A 204 -28.80 -3.24 7.61
CA GLY A 204 -29.31 -4.10 6.54
C GLY A 204 -28.22 -4.72 5.64
N TYR A 205 -26.94 -4.62 6.01
CA TYR A 205 -25.90 -5.34 5.28
C TYR A 205 -26.03 -6.85 5.49
N GLU A 206 -26.08 -7.58 4.38
CA GLU A 206 -26.03 -9.03 4.34
C GLU A 206 -24.96 -9.46 3.34
N SER A 207 -24.22 -10.53 3.63
CA SER A 207 -23.22 -11.10 2.71
C SER A 207 -23.80 -11.45 1.32
N SER A 208 -25.11 -11.73 1.25
CA SER A 208 -25.84 -11.98 0.01
C SER A 208 -25.85 -10.75 -0.93
N ARG A 209 -25.83 -9.54 -0.36
CA ARG A 209 -25.97 -8.24 -1.04
C ARG A 209 -24.66 -7.47 -1.18
N ALA A 210 -23.51 -8.11 -0.96
CA ALA A 210 -22.20 -7.43 -1.04
C ALA A 210 -21.95 -6.78 -2.41
N ILE A 211 -22.19 -7.50 -3.51
CA ILE A 211 -22.06 -6.96 -4.88
C ILE A 211 -23.09 -5.87 -5.16
N TRP A 212 -24.31 -6.02 -4.64
CA TRP A 212 -25.36 -5.01 -4.76
C TRP A 212 -24.95 -3.69 -4.10
N TRP A 213 -24.38 -3.74 -2.89
CA TRP A 213 -23.83 -2.56 -2.21
C TRP A 213 -22.64 -1.98 -2.95
N TYR A 214 -21.75 -2.83 -3.48
CA TYR A 214 -20.59 -2.40 -4.25
C TYR A 214 -20.95 -1.71 -5.56
N THR A 215 -22.03 -2.11 -6.23
CA THR A 215 -22.47 -1.52 -7.52
C THR A 215 -23.50 -0.40 -7.36
N ARG A 216 -24.08 -0.24 -6.18
CA ARG A 216 -24.97 0.87 -5.84
C ARG A 216 -24.16 2.16 -5.70
N GLU A 217 -24.76 3.27 -6.14
CA GLU A 217 -24.29 4.63 -5.80
C GLU A 217 -24.28 4.81 -4.26
N SER A 218 -23.13 4.55 -3.66
CA SER A 218 -22.90 4.56 -2.22
C SER A 218 -21.41 4.73 -1.90
N PHE A 219 -21.08 4.96 -0.64
CA PHE A 219 -19.70 5.03 -0.18
C PHE A 219 -18.90 3.74 -0.43
N VAL A 220 -19.54 2.56 -0.52
CA VAL A 220 -18.85 1.25 -0.53
C VAL A 220 -17.87 1.13 -1.71
N TYR A 221 -18.31 1.45 -2.93
CA TYR A 221 -17.45 1.43 -4.12
C TYR A 221 -16.26 2.37 -3.98
N ARG A 222 -16.55 3.64 -3.64
CA ARG A 222 -15.56 4.74 -3.58
C ARG A 222 -14.52 4.46 -2.52
N LEU A 223 -14.96 4.20 -1.30
CA LEU A 223 -14.12 3.91 -0.16
C LEU A 223 -13.26 2.67 -0.38
N LEU A 224 -13.86 1.57 -0.87
CA LEU A 224 -13.13 0.33 -1.07
C LEU A 224 -12.06 0.48 -2.13
N ASN A 225 -12.40 0.99 -3.31
CA ASN A 225 -11.42 1.13 -4.38
C ASN A 225 -10.36 2.19 -4.07
N LYS A 226 -10.70 3.30 -3.39
CA LYS A 226 -9.71 4.27 -2.91
C LYS A 226 -8.75 3.60 -1.93
N ALA A 227 -9.28 2.93 -0.90
CA ALA A 227 -8.48 2.25 0.11
C ALA A 227 -7.57 1.17 -0.48
N LEU A 228 -8.07 0.39 -1.45
CA LEU A 228 -7.26 -0.61 -2.14
C LEU A 228 -6.14 0.03 -2.97
N ARG A 229 -6.46 1.12 -3.70
CA ARG A 229 -5.51 1.85 -4.55
C ARG A 229 -4.37 2.50 -3.77
N ILE A 230 -4.70 3.24 -2.71
CA ILE A 230 -3.69 3.90 -1.84
C ILE A 230 -3.12 2.93 -0.78
N ARG A 231 -3.60 1.68 -0.79
CA ARG A 231 -3.21 0.60 0.13
C ARG A 231 -3.38 1.01 1.61
N ASN A 232 -4.49 1.67 1.93
CA ASN A 232 -4.88 2.00 3.30
C ASN A 232 -5.32 0.72 4.03
N ILE A 233 -4.36 0.07 4.68
CA ILE A 233 -4.54 -1.23 5.33
C ILE A 233 -5.60 -1.18 6.43
N GLU A 234 -5.73 -0.06 7.15
CA GLU A 234 -6.70 0.06 8.23
C GLU A 234 -8.14 0.03 7.69
N VAL A 235 -8.42 0.79 6.63
CA VAL A 235 -9.73 0.77 5.96
C VAL A 235 -9.98 -0.58 5.29
N ILE A 236 -8.99 -1.14 4.60
CA ILE A 236 -9.11 -2.48 3.99
C ILE A 236 -9.42 -3.54 5.06
N PHE A 237 -8.78 -3.48 6.23
CA PHE A 237 -9.03 -4.39 7.34
C PHE A 237 -10.46 -4.28 7.86
N LEU A 238 -11.00 -3.06 8.01
CA LEU A 238 -12.39 -2.84 8.41
C LEU A 238 -13.39 -3.30 7.34
N MET A 239 -13.04 -3.15 6.07
CA MET A 239 -13.86 -3.60 4.94
C MET A 239 -13.69 -5.08 4.58
N ARG A 240 -12.83 -5.84 5.28
CA ARG A 240 -12.46 -7.22 4.88
C ARG A 240 -13.65 -8.17 4.74
N ASN A 241 -14.71 -7.99 5.54
CA ASN A 241 -15.92 -8.81 5.44
C ASN A 241 -16.61 -8.58 4.09
N ILE A 242 -16.71 -7.32 3.66
CA ILE A 242 -17.27 -6.93 2.36
C ILE A 242 -16.41 -7.50 1.24
N ILE A 243 -15.08 -7.35 1.34
CA ILE A 243 -14.13 -7.91 0.37
C ILE A 243 -14.33 -9.43 0.28
N GLY A 244 -14.32 -10.15 1.40
CA GLY A 244 -14.51 -11.59 1.43
C GLY A 244 -15.86 -12.03 0.84
N ASP A 245 -16.93 -11.30 1.11
CA ASP A 245 -18.26 -11.60 0.57
C ASP A 245 -18.36 -11.33 -0.93
N ILE A 246 -17.75 -10.24 -1.44
CA ILE A 246 -17.60 -10.01 -2.88
C ILE A 246 -16.83 -11.18 -3.50
N TYR A 247 -15.69 -11.58 -2.94
CA TYR A 247 -14.89 -12.71 -3.44
C TYR A 247 -15.70 -14.01 -3.51
N LYS A 248 -16.43 -14.37 -2.45
CA LYS A 248 -17.32 -15.56 -2.44
C LYS A 248 -18.34 -15.50 -3.57
N LYS A 249 -18.96 -14.34 -3.80
CA LYS A 249 -19.96 -14.17 -4.86
C LYS A 249 -19.33 -14.24 -6.26
N LEU A 250 -18.15 -13.67 -6.45
CA LEU A 250 -17.43 -13.76 -7.72
C LEU A 250 -17.00 -15.20 -8.01
N LEU A 251 -16.48 -15.94 -7.02
CA LEU A 251 -16.14 -17.36 -7.15
C LEU A 251 -17.36 -18.21 -7.57
N ALA A 252 -18.55 -17.89 -7.04
CA ALA A 252 -19.78 -18.59 -7.38
C ALA A 252 -20.34 -18.27 -8.79
N ASN A 253 -19.91 -17.16 -9.43
CA ASN A 253 -20.48 -16.65 -10.69
C ASN A 253 -19.43 -16.45 -11.79
N GLN A 254 -18.33 -17.22 -11.73
CA GLN A 254 -17.22 -17.09 -12.66
C GLN A 254 -17.64 -17.35 -14.11
N CYS A 255 -17.06 -16.57 -15.03
CA CYS A 255 -17.27 -16.78 -16.45
C CYS A 255 -16.61 -18.10 -16.91
N SER A 256 -17.27 -18.83 -17.81
CA SER A 256 -16.78 -20.11 -18.37
C SER A 256 -16.24 -20.02 -19.78
N LYS A 257 -16.49 -18.92 -20.46
CA LYS A 257 -16.06 -18.65 -21.83
C LYS A 257 -15.20 -17.40 -21.86
N ARG A 258 -14.37 -17.30 -22.89
CA ARG A 258 -13.65 -16.06 -23.22
C ARG A 258 -14.64 -14.93 -23.41
N VAL A 259 -14.32 -13.76 -22.85
CA VAL A 259 -15.10 -12.54 -22.97
C VAL A 259 -14.21 -11.39 -23.39
N THR A 260 -14.76 -10.48 -24.19
CA THR A 260 -14.18 -9.18 -24.47
C THR A 260 -15.01 -8.14 -23.73
N VAL A 261 -14.37 -7.33 -22.91
CA VAL A 261 -15.05 -6.30 -22.10
C VAL A 261 -14.34 -4.97 -22.21
N TYR A 262 -15.06 -3.93 -21.86
CA TYR A 262 -14.67 -2.54 -22.04
C TYR A 262 -14.83 -1.77 -20.74
N ARG A 263 -13.93 -0.81 -20.52
CA ARG A 263 -14.05 0.16 -19.43
C ARG A 263 -13.58 1.52 -19.92
N GLY A 264 -14.41 2.54 -19.70
CA GLY A 264 -14.09 3.92 -20.04
C GLY A 264 -13.62 4.70 -18.80
N GLN A 265 -12.59 5.52 -18.95
CA GLN A 265 -12.18 6.46 -17.91
C GLN A 265 -11.40 7.64 -18.51
N ILE A 266 -11.01 8.58 -17.66
CA ILE A 266 -10.02 9.62 -17.98
C ILE A 266 -8.63 9.22 -17.48
N MET A 267 -7.60 9.68 -18.18
CA MET A 267 -6.20 9.49 -17.82
C MET A 267 -5.40 10.74 -18.23
N SER A 268 -4.33 11.07 -17.53
CA SER A 268 -3.45 12.16 -17.95
C SER A 268 -2.68 11.80 -19.22
N SER A 269 -2.32 12.82 -20.01
CA SER A 269 -1.50 12.62 -21.20
C SER A 269 -0.12 12.03 -20.88
N ASP A 270 0.42 12.30 -19.69
CA ASP A 270 1.72 11.79 -19.27
C ASP A 270 1.65 10.32 -18.85
N GLU A 271 0.58 9.90 -18.17
CA GLU A 271 0.30 8.49 -17.93
C GLU A 271 0.17 7.74 -19.26
N ILE A 272 -0.55 8.28 -20.25
CA ILE A 272 -0.65 7.63 -21.57
C ILE A 272 0.71 7.47 -22.25
N LYS A 273 1.56 8.52 -22.24
CA LYS A 273 2.93 8.41 -22.76
C LYS A 273 3.76 7.38 -22.01
N GLN A 274 3.54 7.22 -20.71
CA GLN A 274 4.23 6.22 -19.91
C GLN A 274 3.75 4.82 -20.29
N PHE A 275 2.44 4.63 -20.37
CA PHE A 275 1.79 3.42 -20.84
C PHE A 275 2.30 2.99 -22.23
N GLN A 276 2.44 3.94 -23.17
CA GLN A 276 2.97 3.67 -24.51
C GLN A 276 4.42 3.14 -24.48
N LYS A 277 5.25 3.58 -23.52
CA LYS A 277 6.62 3.09 -23.35
C LYS A 277 6.67 1.71 -22.70
N SER A 278 5.59 1.29 -22.04
CA SER A 278 5.47 0.04 -21.32
C SER A 278 4.70 -1.03 -22.09
N VAL A 279 4.41 -0.82 -23.39
CA VAL A 279 3.77 -1.84 -24.21
C VAL A 279 4.60 -3.14 -24.19
N GLY A 280 3.92 -4.26 -23.95
CA GLY A 280 4.50 -5.57 -23.70
C GLY A 280 4.71 -5.90 -22.23
N SER A 281 4.62 -4.93 -21.32
CA SER A 281 4.77 -5.15 -19.88
C SER A 281 3.54 -5.78 -19.25
N ILE A 282 3.75 -6.36 -18.08
CA ILE A 282 2.69 -6.85 -17.21
C ILE A 282 2.21 -5.72 -16.30
N ILE A 283 0.90 -5.66 -16.07
CA ILE A 283 0.21 -4.68 -15.22
C ILE A 283 -0.65 -5.43 -14.22
N SER A 284 -0.58 -5.05 -12.95
CA SER A 284 -1.48 -5.54 -11.92
C SER A 284 -2.50 -4.48 -11.50
N LEU A 285 -3.73 -4.91 -11.22
CA LEU A 285 -4.75 -4.05 -10.65
C LEU A 285 -4.89 -4.30 -9.15
N ASN A 286 -4.66 -3.25 -8.37
CA ASN A 286 -4.87 -3.25 -6.92
C ASN A 286 -6.27 -2.74 -6.57
N SER A 287 -7.27 -3.00 -7.41
CA SER A 287 -8.67 -2.69 -7.14
C SER A 287 -9.57 -3.72 -7.82
N PHE A 288 -10.84 -3.75 -7.43
CA PHE A 288 -11.85 -4.42 -8.24
C PHE A 288 -12.03 -3.61 -9.53
N LEU A 289 -12.25 -4.29 -10.65
CA LEU A 289 -12.42 -3.64 -11.95
C LEU A 289 -13.81 -3.95 -12.52
N SER A 290 -14.70 -2.97 -12.45
CA SER A 290 -16.00 -3.07 -13.10
C SER A 290 -15.87 -2.80 -14.59
N THR A 291 -16.47 -3.66 -15.41
CA THR A 291 -16.38 -3.61 -16.87
C THR A 291 -17.71 -3.97 -17.51
N SER A 292 -17.92 -3.53 -18.74
CA SER A 292 -19.11 -3.85 -19.53
C SER A 292 -18.73 -4.62 -20.78
N SER A 293 -19.54 -5.60 -21.19
CA SER A 293 -19.38 -6.23 -22.51
C SER A 293 -19.78 -5.31 -23.67
N LYS A 294 -20.44 -4.17 -23.40
CA LYS A 294 -20.85 -3.18 -24.40
C LYS A 294 -19.82 -2.07 -24.49
N ARG A 295 -19.27 -1.85 -25.69
CA ARG A 295 -18.28 -0.79 -25.94
C ARG A 295 -18.88 0.60 -25.79
N GLU A 296 -20.14 0.76 -26.16
CA GLU A 296 -20.88 2.02 -26.16
C GLU A 296 -20.99 2.57 -24.74
N VAL A 297 -21.22 1.70 -23.76
CA VAL A 297 -21.27 2.07 -22.33
C VAL A 297 -19.93 2.65 -21.90
N ALA A 298 -18.81 1.97 -22.18
CA ALA A 298 -17.48 2.47 -21.87
C ALA A 298 -17.17 3.80 -22.59
N GLN A 299 -17.59 3.95 -23.84
CA GLN A 299 -17.40 5.19 -24.59
C GLN A 299 -18.21 6.34 -23.98
N GLU A 300 -19.47 6.11 -23.62
CA GLU A 300 -20.31 7.09 -22.92
C GLU A 300 -19.67 7.52 -21.61
N PHE A 301 -19.14 6.58 -20.82
CA PHE A 301 -18.41 6.89 -19.59
C PHE A 301 -17.17 7.76 -19.86
N ALA A 302 -16.34 7.42 -20.86
CA ALA A 302 -15.14 8.18 -21.19
C ALA A 302 -15.47 9.60 -21.67
N VAL A 303 -16.48 9.75 -22.55
CA VAL A 303 -16.93 11.05 -23.07
C VAL A 303 -17.55 11.91 -21.97
N GLN A 304 -18.50 11.35 -21.20
CA GLN A 304 -19.11 12.06 -20.08
C GLN A 304 -18.06 12.53 -19.08
N SER A 305 -17.04 11.70 -18.82
CA SER A 305 -15.93 12.05 -17.92
C SER A 305 -15.03 13.18 -18.45
N MET A 306 -14.79 13.22 -19.77
CA MET A 306 -14.08 14.34 -20.40
C MET A 306 -14.89 15.63 -20.40
N GLU A 307 -16.19 15.56 -20.73
CA GLU A 307 -17.08 16.72 -20.78
C GLU A 307 -17.33 17.33 -19.39
N SER A 308 -17.35 16.48 -18.36
CA SER A 308 -17.50 16.90 -16.97
C SER A 308 -16.20 17.40 -16.33
N CYS A 309 -15.03 16.89 -16.74
CA CYS A 309 -13.73 17.38 -16.27
C CYS A 309 -13.22 18.60 -17.08
N SER A 310 -13.92 19.73 -16.99
CA SER A 310 -13.44 21.00 -17.60
C SER A 310 -12.15 21.55 -16.97
N SER A 311 -11.62 20.93 -15.90
CA SER A 311 -10.39 21.30 -15.18
C SER A 311 -9.15 20.51 -15.60
N CYS A 312 -9.33 19.49 -16.44
CA CYS A 312 -8.29 18.57 -16.85
C CYS A 312 -7.57 19.04 -18.13
N SER A 313 -6.92 20.21 -18.12
CA SER A 313 -6.07 20.62 -19.25
C SER A 313 -4.89 19.64 -19.36
N GLY A 314 -5.00 18.66 -20.26
CA GLY A 314 -4.01 17.59 -20.42
C GLY A 314 -4.50 16.18 -20.10
N SER A 315 -5.76 15.96 -19.71
CA SER A 315 -6.32 14.59 -19.65
C SER A 315 -6.97 14.20 -20.97
N VAL A 316 -7.01 12.90 -21.21
CA VAL A 316 -7.60 12.27 -22.41
C VAL A 316 -8.56 11.18 -21.98
N GLY A 317 -9.56 10.93 -22.82
CA GLY A 317 -10.47 9.80 -22.66
C GLY A 317 -9.76 8.52 -23.04
N VAL A 318 -10.02 7.45 -22.29
CA VAL A 318 -9.42 6.14 -22.50
C VAL A 318 -10.49 5.08 -22.45
N ILE A 319 -10.43 4.13 -23.37
CA ILE A 319 -11.20 2.90 -23.35
C ILE A 319 -10.22 1.74 -23.22
N PHE A 320 -10.32 1.00 -22.12
CA PHE A 320 -9.68 -0.30 -22.00
C PHE A 320 -10.51 -1.31 -22.77
N LYS A 321 -9.88 -2.02 -23.69
CA LYS A 321 -10.42 -3.25 -24.29
C LYS A 321 -9.68 -4.42 -23.68
N ILE A 322 -10.40 -5.23 -22.94
CA ILE A 322 -9.86 -6.33 -22.14
C ILE A 322 -10.29 -7.65 -22.76
N GLU A 323 -9.33 -8.42 -23.24
CA GLU A 323 -9.55 -9.80 -23.68
C GLU A 323 -9.29 -10.73 -22.50
N ALA A 324 -10.34 -11.36 -21.98
CA ALA A 324 -10.26 -12.20 -20.79
C ALA A 324 -10.65 -13.64 -21.11
N ASP A 325 -9.67 -14.54 -21.05
CA ASP A 325 -9.87 -15.97 -21.20
C ASP A 325 -9.77 -16.65 -19.82
N PRO A 326 -10.86 -17.26 -19.31
CA PRO A 326 -10.81 -17.88 -17.99
C PRO A 326 -9.86 -19.10 -17.93
N SER A 327 -9.55 -19.72 -19.08
CA SER A 327 -8.70 -20.92 -19.15
C SER A 327 -7.23 -20.64 -18.85
N VAL A 328 -6.73 -19.41 -19.09
CA VAL A 328 -5.34 -19.05 -18.83
C VAL A 328 -5.03 -19.01 -17.33
N THR A 329 -6.04 -18.78 -16.50
CA THR A 329 -5.92 -18.70 -15.03
C THR A 329 -6.27 -20.02 -14.32
N CYS A 330 -6.60 -21.07 -15.08
CA CYS A 330 -6.93 -22.38 -14.52
C CYS A 330 -5.63 -23.12 -14.13
N ASP A 331 -5.52 -23.50 -12.86
CA ASP A 331 -4.37 -24.27 -12.38
C ASP A 331 -4.60 -25.80 -12.50
N SER A 332 -3.51 -26.50 -12.82
CA SER A 332 -3.36 -27.96 -12.76
C SER A 332 -3.62 -28.57 -11.36
N LYS A 333 -3.50 -27.79 -10.28
CA LYS A 333 -3.79 -28.23 -8.89
C LYS A 333 -5.23 -27.92 -8.42
N GLY A 334 -6.13 -27.51 -9.32
CA GLY A 334 -7.57 -27.38 -9.04
C GLY A 334 -7.99 -26.14 -8.24
N ASP A 335 -7.10 -25.17 -8.04
CA ASP A 335 -7.45 -23.88 -7.44
C ASP A 335 -8.09 -23.01 -8.54
N ASN A 336 -9.42 -23.05 -8.64
CA ASN A 336 -10.22 -22.46 -9.73
C ASN A 336 -10.29 -20.93 -9.59
N ARG A 337 -9.15 -20.25 -9.67
CA ARG A 337 -9.00 -18.80 -9.50
C ARG A 337 -9.28 -18.07 -10.82
N ARG A 338 -10.48 -18.21 -11.38
CA ARG A 338 -10.89 -17.32 -12.48
C ARG A 338 -11.08 -15.93 -11.88
N PRO A 339 -10.32 -14.91 -12.33
CA PRO A 339 -10.25 -13.64 -11.63
C PRO A 339 -11.43 -12.73 -11.95
N PHE A 340 -12.45 -13.20 -12.68
CA PHE A 340 -13.58 -12.38 -13.06
C PHE A 340 -14.88 -13.20 -13.14
N ALA A 341 -15.99 -12.50 -12.93
CA ALA A 341 -17.32 -13.08 -12.89
C ALA A 341 -18.35 -12.14 -13.51
N GLN A 342 -19.41 -12.72 -14.05
CA GLN A 342 -20.56 -11.94 -14.51
C GLN A 342 -21.42 -11.60 -13.30
N ILE A 343 -21.68 -10.30 -13.11
CA ILE A 343 -22.36 -9.80 -11.90
C ILE A 343 -23.69 -9.11 -12.19
N GLY A 344 -24.13 -9.03 -13.44
CA GLY A 344 -25.35 -8.32 -13.82
C GLY A 344 -26.56 -8.65 -12.94
N GLY A 345 -26.84 -9.93 -12.67
CA GLY A 345 -27.96 -10.35 -11.81
C GLY A 345 -27.76 -10.12 -10.30
N LEU A 346 -26.55 -9.79 -9.86
CA LEU A 346 -26.19 -9.48 -8.47
C LEU A 346 -26.01 -7.98 -8.23
N SER A 347 -25.87 -7.21 -9.31
CA SER A 347 -25.66 -5.76 -9.29
C SER A 347 -26.92 -5.03 -8.80
N TYR A 348 -26.71 -3.77 -8.40
CA TYR A 348 -27.79 -2.83 -8.11
C TYR A 348 -28.73 -2.62 -9.30
N TYR A 349 -28.20 -2.69 -10.53
CA TYR A 349 -28.90 -2.39 -11.77
C TYR A 349 -29.74 -3.56 -12.31
N GLY A 350 -29.82 -4.68 -11.58
CA GLY A 350 -30.78 -5.76 -11.85
C GLY A 350 -30.62 -6.44 -13.21
N GLY A 351 -29.40 -6.49 -13.75
CA GLY A 351 -29.08 -7.15 -15.02
C GLY A 351 -29.38 -6.33 -16.27
N SER A 352 -29.74 -5.06 -16.14
CA SER A 352 -29.87 -4.13 -17.28
C SER A 352 -28.54 -3.95 -18.03
N GLU A 353 -27.42 -4.14 -17.33
CA GLU A 353 -26.08 -4.18 -17.88
C GLU A 353 -25.45 -5.56 -17.78
N ALA A 354 -24.68 -5.92 -18.80
CA ALA A 354 -23.88 -7.14 -18.82
C ALA A 354 -22.52 -6.85 -18.18
N GLU A 355 -22.57 -6.59 -16.88
CA GLU A 355 -21.43 -6.26 -16.03
C GLU A 355 -20.56 -7.47 -15.73
N ILE A 356 -19.26 -7.28 -15.86
CA ILE A 356 -18.22 -8.24 -15.48
C ILE A 356 -17.27 -7.55 -14.51
N LEU A 357 -17.06 -8.17 -13.35
CA LEU A 357 -16.20 -7.66 -12.29
C LEU A 357 -14.94 -8.51 -12.18
N PHE A 358 -13.77 -7.88 -12.30
CA PHE A 358 -12.49 -8.53 -11.99
C PHE A 358 -12.13 -8.34 -10.52
N MET A 359 -11.53 -9.37 -9.94
CA MET A 359 -11.04 -9.43 -8.58
C MET A 359 -9.78 -8.59 -8.40
N VAL A 360 -9.52 -8.16 -7.17
CA VAL A 360 -8.25 -7.52 -6.79
C VAL A 360 -7.09 -8.48 -7.06
N GLY A 361 -6.00 -7.96 -7.61
CA GLY A 361 -4.81 -8.73 -7.96
C GLY A 361 -4.89 -9.42 -9.33
N SER A 362 -5.89 -9.08 -10.15
CA SER A 362 -5.93 -9.49 -11.57
C SER A 362 -4.73 -8.90 -12.32
N ILE A 363 -4.13 -9.71 -13.18
CA ILE A 363 -2.90 -9.38 -13.92
C ILE A 363 -3.21 -9.36 -15.42
N PHE A 364 -2.72 -8.33 -16.10
CA PHE A 364 -2.93 -8.15 -17.53
C PHE A 364 -1.61 -7.84 -18.24
N ARG A 365 -1.50 -8.25 -19.50
CA ARG A 365 -0.44 -7.80 -20.40
C ARG A 365 -0.93 -6.61 -21.21
N LEU A 366 -0.11 -5.57 -21.28
CA LEU A 366 -0.37 -4.42 -22.12
C LEU A 366 0.04 -4.74 -23.56
N GLU A 367 -0.93 -4.87 -24.47
CA GLU A 367 -0.67 -5.31 -25.84
C GLU A 367 -0.40 -4.15 -26.79
N ASP A 368 -1.25 -3.12 -26.72
CA ASP A 368 -1.23 -2.02 -27.68
C ASP A 368 -1.98 -0.80 -27.15
N ILE A 369 -1.56 0.37 -27.61
CA ILE A 369 -2.20 1.65 -27.31
C ILE A 369 -2.31 2.45 -28.59
N SER A 370 -3.55 2.66 -29.04
CA SER A 370 -3.85 3.32 -30.31
C SER A 370 -4.92 4.38 -30.13
N GLU A 371 -4.87 5.46 -30.90
CA GLU A 371 -5.96 6.44 -30.95
C GLU A 371 -7.22 5.83 -31.59
N ASP A 372 -8.35 5.97 -30.90
CA ASP A 372 -9.66 5.55 -31.37
C ASP A 372 -10.32 6.68 -32.17
N LYS A 373 -10.24 6.57 -33.49
CA LYS A 373 -10.78 7.58 -34.42
C LYS A 373 -12.30 7.50 -34.63
N SER A 374 -13.00 6.60 -33.94
CA SER A 374 -14.44 6.41 -34.13
C SER A 374 -15.31 7.44 -33.40
N VAL A 375 -14.71 8.33 -32.60
CA VAL A 375 -15.43 9.26 -31.70
C VAL A 375 -15.18 10.73 -32.07
N GLY A 376 -15.64 11.13 -33.27
CA GLY A 376 -15.66 12.54 -33.69
C GLY A 376 -14.30 13.27 -33.56
N ASP A 377 -14.35 14.55 -33.15
CA ASP A 377 -13.16 15.40 -32.93
C ASP A 377 -12.46 15.14 -31.57
N MET A 378 -13.05 14.30 -30.69
CA MET A 378 -12.47 14.01 -29.38
C MET A 378 -11.43 12.89 -29.45
N LYS A 379 -10.23 13.18 -28.94
CA LYS A 379 -9.15 12.18 -28.86
C LYS A 379 -9.41 11.19 -27.73
N ILE A 380 -9.86 10.00 -28.09
CA ILE A 380 -9.97 8.86 -27.18
C ILE A 380 -8.86 7.86 -27.51
N TRP A 381 -8.18 7.34 -26.48
CA TRP A 381 -7.19 6.29 -26.64
C TRP A 381 -7.80 4.92 -26.33
N MET A 382 -7.53 3.94 -27.18
CA MET A 382 -7.84 2.54 -26.95
C MET A 382 -6.61 1.85 -26.36
N ILE A 383 -6.72 1.35 -25.14
CA ILE A 383 -5.69 0.52 -24.49
C ILE A 383 -6.15 -0.93 -24.56
N ARG A 384 -5.42 -1.76 -25.30
CA ARG A 384 -5.69 -3.21 -25.40
C ARG A 384 -4.86 -3.94 -24.35
N ILE A 385 -5.54 -4.69 -23.51
CA ILE A 385 -4.91 -5.56 -22.52
C ILE A 385 -5.49 -6.98 -22.57
N THR A 386 -4.66 -7.97 -22.28
CA THR A 386 -5.06 -9.38 -22.23
C THR A 386 -4.89 -9.90 -20.81
N LEU A 387 -5.87 -10.65 -20.31
CA LEU A 387 -5.73 -11.33 -19.01
C LEU A 387 -4.60 -12.36 -19.07
N CYS A 388 -3.69 -12.29 -18.11
CA CYS A 388 -2.54 -13.19 -18.00
C CYS A 388 -2.72 -14.20 -16.87
N SER A 389 -1.99 -15.31 -17.00
CA SER A 389 -1.85 -16.28 -15.92
C SER A 389 -0.81 -15.85 -14.89
N ASP A 390 -0.93 -16.36 -13.67
CA ASP A 390 0.14 -16.26 -12.66
C ASP A 390 1.41 -17.03 -13.08
N ASN A 391 1.29 -18.00 -14.00
CA ASN A 391 2.39 -18.88 -14.44
C ASN A 391 3.40 -18.19 -15.36
N GLU A 392 2.98 -17.13 -16.05
CA GLU A 392 3.88 -16.29 -16.84
C GLU A 392 4.86 -15.51 -15.95
N ASN A 393 4.68 -15.56 -14.62
CA ASN A 393 5.46 -14.83 -13.65
C ASN A 393 6.27 -15.79 -12.78
N HIS A 394 7.59 -15.55 -12.70
CA HIS A 394 8.50 -16.21 -11.75
C HIS A 394 8.13 -15.99 -10.26
N LEU A 395 7.07 -15.23 -9.97
CA LEU A 395 6.56 -14.99 -8.63
C LEU A 395 5.61 -16.07 -8.13
N ARG A 396 5.08 -16.95 -8.99
CA ARG A 396 4.08 -17.93 -8.53
C ARG A 396 4.65 -18.88 -7.48
N GLU A 397 5.82 -19.44 -7.76
CA GLU A 397 6.50 -20.33 -6.80
C GLU A 397 6.80 -19.60 -5.49
N LEU A 398 7.28 -18.35 -5.59
CA LEU A 398 7.55 -17.51 -4.43
C LEU A 398 6.27 -17.19 -3.63
N TYR A 399 5.18 -16.83 -4.31
CA TYR A 399 3.87 -16.58 -3.70
C TYR A 399 3.33 -17.82 -2.99
N ASP A 400 3.34 -18.98 -3.66
CA ASP A 400 2.83 -20.23 -3.10
C ASP A 400 3.68 -20.65 -1.88
N HIS A 401 5.01 -20.48 -1.96
CA HIS A 401 5.91 -20.71 -0.83
C HIS A 401 5.59 -19.75 0.34
N MET A 402 5.54 -18.45 0.11
CA MET A 402 5.25 -17.46 1.16
C MET A 402 3.86 -17.66 1.78
N LYS A 403 2.85 -17.95 0.95
CA LYS A 403 1.50 -18.28 1.41
C LYS A 403 1.51 -19.51 2.32
N SER A 404 2.25 -20.55 1.96
CA SER A 404 2.36 -21.76 2.80
C SER A 404 2.96 -21.49 4.17
N GLN A 405 3.91 -20.55 4.27
CA GLN A 405 4.48 -20.11 5.55
C GLN A 405 3.49 -19.30 6.42
N GLU A 406 2.46 -18.71 5.81
CA GLU A 406 1.45 -17.86 6.48
C GLU A 406 0.14 -18.61 6.75
N ASN A 407 0.26 -19.82 7.27
CA ASN A 407 -0.83 -20.76 7.52
C ASN A 407 -1.61 -21.15 6.26
N GLY A 408 -1.01 -21.04 5.06
CA GLY A 408 -1.50 -21.65 3.82
C GLY A 408 -2.98 -21.39 3.50
N ARG A 409 -3.79 -22.46 3.59
CA ARG A 409 -5.26 -22.47 3.34
C ARG A 409 -6.09 -22.35 4.62
N GLU A 410 -5.45 -22.30 5.78
CA GLU A 410 -6.12 -22.27 7.07
C GLU A 410 -6.69 -20.88 7.38
N GLU A 411 -7.54 -20.83 8.39
CA GLU A 411 -8.10 -19.57 8.88
C GLU A 411 -7.00 -18.68 9.46
N THR A 412 -7.03 -17.40 9.10
CA THR A 412 -6.09 -16.39 9.60
C THR A 412 -6.69 -15.62 10.78
N ASN A 413 -5.81 -15.04 11.58
CA ASN A 413 -6.18 -14.25 12.75
C ASN A 413 -5.29 -13.00 12.87
N LEU A 414 -5.56 -12.17 13.88
CA LEU A 414 -4.80 -10.93 14.12
C LEU A 414 -3.31 -11.16 14.36
N LYS A 415 -2.90 -12.30 14.93
CA LYS A 415 -1.48 -12.66 15.03
C LYS A 415 -0.84 -12.79 13.65
N SER A 416 -1.51 -13.52 12.76
CA SER A 416 -1.04 -13.76 11.39
C SER A 416 -0.98 -12.46 10.59
N LEU A 417 -2.00 -11.59 10.74
CA LEU A 417 -2.01 -10.25 10.16
C LEU A 417 -0.86 -9.39 10.70
N GLY A 418 -0.61 -9.42 12.01
CA GLY A 418 0.49 -8.70 12.64
C GLY A 418 1.86 -9.14 12.10
N LEU A 419 2.08 -10.45 11.96
CA LEU A 419 3.30 -11.00 11.38
C LEU A 419 3.48 -10.57 9.91
N MET A 420 2.41 -10.54 9.14
CA MET A 420 2.44 -10.04 7.76
C MET A 420 2.78 -8.55 7.68
N MET A 421 2.19 -7.72 8.55
CA MET A 421 2.57 -6.29 8.63
C MET A 421 4.05 -6.14 8.94
N TRP A 422 4.59 -6.98 9.83
CA TRP A 422 6.01 -6.99 10.15
C TRP A 422 6.87 -7.36 8.93
N LYS A 423 6.53 -8.41 8.18
CA LYS A 423 7.22 -8.79 6.94
C LYS A 423 7.15 -7.70 5.85
N MET A 424 6.07 -6.92 5.83
CA MET A 424 5.93 -5.78 4.93
C MET A 424 6.74 -4.55 5.37
N GLY A 425 7.45 -4.60 6.50
CA GLY A 425 8.16 -3.47 7.10
C GLY A 425 7.24 -2.45 7.81
N LYS A 426 5.96 -2.77 8.00
CA LYS A 426 4.96 -1.88 8.63
C LYS A 426 4.86 -2.14 10.14
N PHE A 427 5.94 -1.85 10.86
CA PHE A 427 6.11 -2.27 12.26
C PHE A 427 5.07 -1.68 13.22
N ASP A 428 4.61 -0.44 13.02
CA ASP A 428 3.57 0.15 13.87
C ASP A 428 2.21 -0.53 13.71
N LEU A 429 1.82 -0.87 12.48
CA LEU A 429 0.60 -1.65 12.23
C LEU A 429 0.73 -3.08 12.77
N ALA A 430 1.91 -3.69 12.66
CA ALA A 430 2.19 -4.99 13.25
C ALA A 430 1.96 -4.98 14.77
N GLU A 431 2.55 -4.01 15.48
CA GLU A 431 2.37 -3.84 16.92
C GLU A 431 0.88 -3.62 17.27
N LYS A 432 0.18 -2.76 16.51
CA LYS A 432 -1.24 -2.47 16.70
C LYS A 432 -2.10 -3.73 16.68
N TYR A 433 -1.98 -4.56 15.65
CA TYR A 433 -2.81 -5.77 15.51
C TYR A 433 -2.42 -6.86 16.52
N LEU A 434 -1.13 -7.00 16.84
CA LEU A 434 -0.67 -7.95 17.86
C LEU A 434 -1.15 -7.57 19.26
N LEU A 435 -1.09 -6.28 19.64
CA LEU A 435 -1.60 -5.80 20.92
C LEU A 435 -3.12 -5.87 21.00
N ARG A 436 -3.83 -5.74 19.87
CA ARG A 436 -5.26 -6.02 19.81
C ARG A 436 -5.53 -7.50 20.09
N HIS A 437 -4.84 -8.40 19.40
CA HIS A 437 -5.00 -9.84 19.60
C HIS A 437 -4.70 -10.27 21.03
N LEU A 438 -3.62 -9.72 21.62
CA LEU A 438 -3.24 -9.97 23.01
C LEU A 438 -4.36 -9.62 24.01
N ARG A 439 -5.13 -8.55 23.74
CA ARG A 439 -6.27 -8.13 24.57
C ARG A 439 -7.50 -9.01 24.41
N GLU A 440 -7.64 -9.67 23.26
CA GLU A 440 -8.76 -10.57 22.95
C GLU A 440 -8.55 -11.99 23.52
N LEU A 441 -7.31 -12.37 23.82
CA LEU A 441 -6.97 -13.69 24.37
C LEU A 441 -7.14 -13.75 25.90
N PRO A 442 -7.62 -14.88 26.45
CA PRO A 442 -7.71 -15.07 27.89
C PRO A 442 -6.32 -15.20 28.54
N PRO A 443 -6.16 -14.86 29.84
CA PRO A 443 -4.84 -14.80 30.50
C PRO A 443 -3.99 -16.08 30.49
N ASN A 444 -4.59 -17.24 30.23
CA ASN A 444 -3.93 -18.54 30.24
C ASN A 444 -3.95 -19.24 28.86
N ASP A 445 -4.25 -18.51 27.78
CA ASP A 445 -4.27 -19.09 26.44
C ASP A 445 -2.86 -19.54 26.00
N PRO A 446 -2.66 -20.81 25.59
CA PRO A 446 -1.36 -21.29 25.11
C PRO A 446 -0.81 -20.48 23.92
N SER A 447 -1.68 -19.87 23.10
CA SER A 447 -1.28 -19.05 21.95
C SER A 447 -0.61 -17.73 22.34
N LEU A 448 -0.73 -17.29 23.61
CA LEU A 448 -0.04 -16.10 24.13
C LEU A 448 1.47 -16.17 23.90
N GLY A 449 2.07 -17.37 24.01
CA GLY A 449 3.51 -17.56 23.76
C GLY A 449 3.92 -17.08 22.37
N ALA A 450 3.15 -17.47 21.33
CA ALA A 450 3.41 -17.05 19.95
C ALA A 450 3.14 -15.56 19.72
N VAL A 451 2.13 -14.97 20.39
CA VAL A 451 1.85 -13.53 20.29
C VAL A 451 2.98 -12.70 20.91
N TYR A 452 3.48 -13.09 22.08
CA TYR A 452 4.63 -12.44 22.69
C TYR A 452 5.89 -12.57 21.84
N GLN A 453 6.12 -13.72 21.21
CA GLN A 453 7.22 -13.87 20.26
C GLN A 453 7.13 -12.84 19.12
N CYS A 454 5.95 -12.68 18.52
CA CYS A 454 5.73 -11.70 17.45
C CYS A 454 5.91 -10.26 17.95
N LEU A 455 5.44 -9.92 19.15
CA LEU A 455 5.68 -8.61 19.76
C LEU A 455 7.16 -8.35 20.02
N GLY A 456 7.92 -9.38 20.40
CA GLY A 456 9.37 -9.32 20.52
C GLY A 456 10.06 -8.98 19.20
N LEU A 457 9.64 -9.62 18.10
CA LEU A 457 10.16 -9.35 16.74
C LEU A 457 9.89 -7.92 16.29
N VAL A 458 8.69 -7.41 16.57
CA VAL A 458 8.31 -6.04 16.23
C VAL A 458 9.10 -5.03 17.06
N ALA A 459 9.24 -5.26 18.37
CA ALA A 459 10.02 -4.38 19.25
C ALA A 459 11.50 -4.34 18.83
N ASP A 460 12.10 -5.49 18.50
CA ASP A 460 13.46 -5.58 17.97
C ASP A 460 13.63 -4.78 16.66
N SER A 461 12.67 -4.91 15.74
CA SER A 461 12.72 -4.20 14.44
C SER A 461 12.55 -2.69 14.59
N LYS A 462 11.89 -2.24 15.67
CA LYS A 462 11.78 -0.82 16.03
C LYS A 462 12.99 -0.29 16.81
N GLY A 463 13.93 -1.17 17.20
CA GLY A 463 15.10 -0.83 18.00
C GLY A 463 14.87 -0.80 19.51
N ASP A 464 13.69 -1.24 20.00
CA ASP A 464 13.38 -1.35 21.43
C ASP A 464 13.81 -2.72 21.97
N TYR A 465 15.13 -2.87 22.12
CA TYR A 465 15.77 -4.14 22.48
C TYR A 465 15.40 -4.66 23.87
N ASP A 466 15.22 -3.76 24.84
CA ASP A 466 14.87 -4.17 26.20
C ASP A 466 13.46 -4.73 26.26
N ARG A 467 12.49 -4.05 25.65
CA ARG A 467 11.11 -4.55 25.56
C ARG A 467 11.03 -5.81 24.70
N SER A 468 11.86 -5.94 23.67
CA SER A 468 11.97 -7.16 22.88
C SER A 468 12.37 -8.37 23.73
N LEU A 469 13.42 -8.24 24.56
CA LEU A 469 13.86 -9.30 25.48
C LEU A 469 12.79 -9.64 26.52
N GLU A 470 12.06 -8.65 27.04
CA GLU A 470 10.93 -8.90 27.94
C GLU A 470 9.82 -9.73 27.28
N TRP A 471 9.47 -9.43 26.03
CA TRP A 471 8.48 -10.20 25.28
C TRP A 471 8.96 -11.62 24.99
N TYR A 472 10.20 -11.81 24.55
CA TYR A 472 10.74 -13.15 24.33
C TYR A 472 10.82 -13.97 25.61
N LYS A 473 11.15 -13.35 26.75
CA LYS A 473 11.12 -14.04 28.05
C LYS A 473 9.73 -14.58 28.38
N LYS A 474 8.69 -13.75 28.22
CA LYS A 474 7.29 -14.19 28.42
C LYS A 474 6.89 -15.29 27.44
N SER A 475 7.33 -15.18 26.19
CA SER A 475 7.11 -16.21 25.17
C SER A 475 7.72 -17.55 25.58
N LEU A 476 9.01 -17.57 25.94
CA LEU A 476 9.71 -18.77 26.38
C LEU A 476 9.08 -19.40 27.62
N GLU A 477 8.69 -18.59 28.61
CA GLU A 477 8.04 -19.09 29.83
C GLU A 477 6.72 -19.83 29.52
N ILE A 478 5.88 -19.25 28.66
CA ILE A 478 4.60 -19.86 28.28
C ILE A 478 4.82 -21.08 27.41
N THR A 479 5.63 -20.99 26.35
CA THR A 479 5.85 -22.08 25.40
C THR A 479 6.51 -23.28 26.09
N THR A 480 7.52 -23.06 26.94
CA THR A 480 8.19 -24.15 27.69
C THR A 480 7.22 -24.83 28.66
N ARG A 481 6.33 -24.07 29.31
CA ARG A 481 5.35 -24.62 30.25
C ARG A 481 4.22 -25.38 29.55
N THR A 482 3.75 -24.89 28.41
CA THR A 482 2.55 -25.42 27.73
C THR A 482 2.89 -26.46 26.67
N SER A 483 4.05 -26.36 26.02
CA SER A 483 4.51 -27.21 24.92
C SER A 483 6.02 -27.45 25.00
N PRO A 484 6.53 -28.16 26.02
CA PRO A 484 7.98 -28.35 26.22
C PRO A 484 8.68 -29.10 25.08
N SER A 485 7.95 -29.89 24.29
CA SER A 485 8.47 -30.59 23.11
C SER A 485 8.52 -29.72 21.85
N ASP A 486 8.07 -28.46 21.92
CA ASP A 486 8.09 -27.51 20.80
C ASP A 486 9.47 -26.86 20.63
N TYR A 487 10.47 -27.70 20.35
CA TYR A 487 11.86 -27.27 20.18
C TYR A 487 12.02 -26.27 19.02
N ILE A 488 11.11 -26.29 18.04
CA ILE A 488 11.12 -25.36 16.90
C ILE A 488 10.81 -23.94 17.37
N ASN A 489 9.70 -23.72 18.08
CA ASN A 489 9.35 -22.36 18.54
C ASN A 489 10.29 -21.88 19.66
N ILE A 490 10.71 -22.77 20.55
CA ILE A 490 11.68 -22.46 21.60
C ILE A 490 13.02 -22.05 20.97
N GLY A 491 13.54 -22.85 20.03
CA GLY A 491 14.78 -22.56 19.31
C GLY A 491 14.73 -21.25 18.51
N ASN A 492 13.62 -20.99 17.81
CA ASN A 492 13.41 -19.70 17.12
C ASN A 492 13.41 -18.50 18.08
N THR A 493 12.85 -18.67 19.27
CA THR A 493 12.83 -17.62 20.28
C THR A 493 14.23 -17.39 20.86
N HIS A 494 15.00 -18.44 21.13
CA HIS A 494 16.42 -18.31 21.49
C HIS A 494 17.24 -17.61 20.42
N ASN A 495 17.03 -17.94 19.15
CA ASN A 495 17.68 -17.23 18.05
C ASN A 495 17.32 -15.74 18.04
N SER A 496 16.05 -15.41 18.27
CA SER A 496 15.62 -14.00 18.31
C SER A 496 16.23 -13.24 19.50
N VAL A 497 16.31 -13.88 20.68
CA VAL A 497 17.04 -13.34 21.85
C VAL A 497 18.51 -13.12 21.53
N GLY A 498 19.16 -14.07 20.86
CA GLY A 498 20.55 -13.96 20.46
C GLY A 498 20.79 -12.78 19.52
N GLU A 499 19.89 -12.56 18.56
CA GLU A 499 19.96 -11.43 17.63
C GLU A 499 19.84 -10.08 18.35
N VAL A 500 18.96 -9.97 19.34
CA VAL A 500 18.86 -8.76 20.15
C VAL A 500 20.14 -8.51 20.95
N HIS A 501 20.73 -9.54 21.57
CA HIS A 501 22.02 -9.40 22.27
C HIS A 501 23.14 -8.99 21.31
N ARG A 502 23.17 -9.54 20.08
CA ARG A 502 24.13 -9.15 19.04
C ARG A 502 24.02 -7.67 18.70
N LYS A 503 22.80 -7.16 18.46
CA LYS A 503 22.54 -5.74 18.18
C LYS A 503 22.92 -4.82 19.35
N LYS A 504 22.86 -5.32 20.60
CA LYS A 504 23.37 -4.63 21.80
C LYS A 504 24.89 -4.72 21.97
N GLY A 505 25.60 -5.49 21.15
CA GLY A 505 27.04 -5.71 21.24
C GLY A 505 27.47 -6.79 22.24
N ASP A 506 26.52 -7.54 22.83
CA ASP A 506 26.80 -8.65 23.75
C ASP A 506 26.95 -9.97 22.99
N TYR A 507 28.09 -10.14 22.31
CA TYR A 507 28.35 -11.31 21.49
C TYR A 507 28.43 -12.62 22.28
N VAL A 508 28.78 -12.56 23.57
CA VAL A 508 28.84 -13.75 24.44
C VAL A 508 27.44 -14.31 24.69
N GLN A 509 26.48 -13.47 25.10
CA GLN A 509 25.09 -13.93 25.28
C GLN A 509 24.41 -14.27 23.96
N ALA A 510 24.77 -13.58 22.88
CA ALA A 510 24.26 -13.86 21.55
C ALA A 510 24.67 -15.27 21.08
N LEU A 511 25.97 -15.59 21.10
CA LEU A 511 26.49 -16.91 20.75
C LEU A 511 25.93 -18.00 21.67
N LYS A 512 25.78 -17.73 22.97
CA LYS A 512 25.13 -18.67 23.89
C LYS A 512 23.71 -19.02 23.44
N SER A 513 22.92 -18.01 23.08
CA SER A 513 21.53 -18.18 22.66
C SER A 513 21.41 -18.86 21.30
N PHE A 514 22.26 -18.52 20.32
CA PHE A 514 22.31 -19.22 19.03
C PHE A 514 22.72 -20.68 19.18
N ASN A 515 23.71 -20.97 20.02
CA ASN A 515 24.14 -22.35 20.28
C ASN A 515 23.07 -23.15 21.03
N GLN A 516 22.30 -22.53 21.93
CA GLN A 516 21.13 -23.17 22.54
C GLN A 516 20.09 -23.57 21.49
N ALA A 517 19.80 -22.67 20.54
CA ALA A 517 18.90 -22.99 19.43
C ALA A 517 19.44 -24.16 18.58
N VAL A 518 20.73 -24.16 18.23
CA VAL A 518 21.38 -25.27 17.50
C VAL A 518 21.31 -26.58 18.28
N SER A 519 21.59 -26.57 19.59
CA SER A 519 21.53 -27.77 20.43
C SER A 519 20.14 -28.40 20.47
N LEU A 520 19.08 -27.58 20.56
CA LEU A 520 17.70 -28.07 20.56
C LEU A 520 17.37 -28.88 19.29
N PHE A 521 17.81 -28.42 18.12
CA PHE A 521 17.60 -29.13 16.85
C PHE A 521 18.46 -30.38 16.72
N LYS A 522 19.69 -30.35 17.27
CA LYS A 522 20.55 -31.54 17.33
C LYS A 522 20.00 -32.62 18.25
N GLU A 523 19.52 -32.24 19.43
CA GLU A 523 18.87 -33.15 20.38
C GLU A 523 17.60 -33.77 19.81
N ALA A 524 16.93 -33.06 18.88
CA ALA A 524 15.76 -33.55 18.14
C ALA A 524 16.11 -34.30 16.84
N ASP A 525 17.39 -34.51 16.51
CA ASP A 525 17.87 -35.14 15.27
C ASP A 525 17.37 -34.45 13.98
N ASP A 526 17.26 -33.11 14.00
CA ASP A 526 16.72 -32.29 12.90
C ASP A 526 17.70 -31.20 12.43
N GLU A 527 18.97 -31.58 12.20
CA GLU A 527 20.04 -30.65 11.79
C GLU A 527 19.84 -30.03 10.40
N ASN A 528 18.95 -30.59 9.59
CA ASN A 528 18.63 -30.10 8.24
C ASN A 528 17.39 -29.20 8.20
N HIS A 529 16.79 -28.88 9.36
CA HIS A 529 15.60 -28.03 9.40
C HIS A 529 15.85 -26.64 8.79
N PRO A 530 14.90 -26.05 8.03
CA PRO A 530 15.08 -24.72 7.42
C PRO A 530 15.49 -23.62 8.41
N ARG A 531 15.09 -23.72 9.69
CA ARG A 531 15.44 -22.74 10.73
C ARG A 531 16.94 -22.71 11.08
N MET A 532 17.65 -23.82 10.90
CA MET A 532 19.09 -23.90 11.14
C MET A 532 19.88 -22.89 10.30
N ALA A 533 19.39 -22.56 9.10
CA ALA A 533 19.96 -21.52 8.26
C ALA A 533 20.08 -20.18 9.00
N SER A 534 19.01 -19.75 9.69
CA SER A 534 18.99 -18.49 10.42
C SER A 534 19.98 -18.48 11.58
N PHE A 535 20.16 -19.61 12.27
CA PHE A 535 21.07 -19.72 13.40
C PHE A 535 22.53 -19.62 12.94
N TYR A 536 22.89 -20.38 11.88
CA TYR A 536 24.23 -20.29 11.29
C TYR A 536 24.49 -18.92 10.68
N GLY A 537 23.50 -18.31 10.05
CA GLY A 537 23.63 -16.97 9.47
C GLY A 537 23.95 -15.93 10.54
N ASN A 538 23.26 -16.01 11.68
CA ASN A 538 23.50 -15.10 12.80
C ASN A 538 24.85 -15.34 13.50
N ILE A 539 25.30 -16.59 13.61
CA ILE A 539 26.66 -16.91 14.05
C ILE A 539 27.70 -16.36 13.06
N GLY A 540 27.43 -16.46 11.76
CA GLY A 540 28.25 -15.85 10.71
C GLY A 540 28.34 -14.33 10.85
N ASN A 541 27.23 -13.65 11.15
CA ASN A 541 27.18 -12.21 11.41
C ASN A 541 28.11 -11.81 12.58
N ILE A 542 28.08 -12.54 13.70
CA ILE A 542 29.00 -12.29 14.82
C ILE A 542 30.45 -12.44 14.40
N ASN A 543 30.78 -13.50 13.65
CA ASN A 543 32.14 -13.70 13.18
C ASN A 543 32.60 -12.58 12.24
N ALA A 544 31.71 -12.07 11.38
CA ALA A 544 32.01 -10.93 10.53
C ALA A 544 32.25 -9.64 11.35
N GLU A 545 31.44 -9.39 12.38
CA GLU A 545 31.59 -8.25 13.29
C GLU A 545 32.86 -8.32 14.15
N GLU A 546 33.27 -9.54 14.54
CA GLU A 546 34.56 -9.82 15.19
C GLU A 546 35.75 -9.87 14.20
N LYS A 547 35.52 -9.56 12.91
CA LYS A 547 36.52 -9.55 11.83
C LYS A 547 37.13 -10.93 11.50
N LYS A 548 36.47 -12.01 11.90
CA LYS A 548 36.80 -13.41 11.55
C LYS A 548 36.15 -13.77 10.22
N TYR A 549 36.57 -13.11 9.14
CA TYR A 549 35.88 -13.17 7.84
C TYR A 549 35.84 -14.58 7.23
N SER A 550 36.90 -15.39 7.37
CA SER A 550 36.90 -16.77 6.88
C SER A 550 35.90 -17.66 7.62
N GLU A 551 35.75 -17.48 8.94
CA GLU A 551 34.75 -18.20 9.73
C GLU A 551 33.33 -17.75 9.37
N ALA A 552 33.13 -16.45 9.17
CA ALA A 552 31.86 -15.90 8.71
C ALA A 552 31.42 -16.51 7.36
N LEU A 553 32.32 -16.55 6.37
CA LEU A 553 32.03 -17.15 5.07
C LEU A 553 31.66 -18.64 5.18
N ASN A 554 32.38 -19.42 6.00
CA ASN A 554 32.05 -20.83 6.23
C ASN A 554 30.63 -21.01 6.84
N PHE A 555 30.23 -20.15 7.77
CA PHE A 555 28.86 -20.18 8.30
C PHE A 555 27.82 -19.74 7.25
N TYR A 556 28.12 -18.72 6.46
CA TYR A 556 27.24 -18.29 5.36
C TYR A 556 27.09 -19.35 4.26
N GLU A 557 28.13 -20.13 3.96
CA GLU A 557 28.04 -21.28 3.05
C GLU A 557 27.08 -22.36 3.58
N LYS A 558 27.13 -22.65 4.88
CA LYS A 558 26.15 -23.56 5.53
C LYS A 558 24.73 -23.02 5.45
N THR A 559 24.55 -21.72 5.71
CA THR A 559 23.24 -21.06 5.57
C THR A 559 22.75 -21.15 4.13
N LEU A 560 23.60 -20.85 3.15
CA LEU A 560 23.27 -20.86 1.72
C LEU A 560 22.85 -22.26 1.27
N ALA A 561 23.55 -23.30 1.72
CA ALA A 561 23.24 -24.68 1.39
C ALA A 561 21.84 -25.10 1.89
N ILE A 562 21.47 -24.71 3.11
CA ILE A 562 20.14 -24.99 3.67
C ILE A 562 19.08 -24.15 2.95
N GLN A 563 19.31 -22.86 2.74
CA GLN A 563 18.35 -21.98 2.07
C GLN A 563 18.06 -22.41 0.64
N LYS A 564 19.09 -22.70 -0.18
CA LYS A 564 18.90 -23.18 -1.56
C LYS A 564 18.16 -24.52 -1.65
N LYS A 565 18.19 -25.33 -0.59
CA LYS A 565 17.44 -26.59 -0.53
C LYS A 565 15.95 -26.39 -0.25
N HIS A 566 15.57 -25.31 0.44
CA HIS A 566 14.22 -25.13 0.99
C HIS A 566 13.47 -23.91 0.49
N LEU A 567 14.17 -22.94 -0.12
CA LEU A 567 13.61 -21.66 -0.55
C LEU A 567 13.68 -21.52 -2.09
N PRO A 568 12.66 -20.92 -2.73
CA PRO A 568 12.76 -20.50 -4.13
C PRO A 568 13.88 -19.46 -4.32
N ASP A 569 14.49 -19.42 -5.51
CA ASP A 569 15.63 -18.54 -5.84
C ASP A 569 15.35 -17.04 -5.60
N GLY A 570 14.08 -16.64 -5.69
CA GLY A 570 13.63 -15.27 -5.45
C GLY A 570 13.28 -14.93 -3.99
N HIS A 571 13.57 -15.80 -3.02
CA HIS A 571 13.19 -15.56 -1.63
C HIS A 571 14.07 -14.51 -0.94
N ALA A 572 13.46 -13.63 -0.14
CA ALA A 572 14.15 -12.51 0.52
C ALA A 572 15.36 -12.95 1.35
N ASP A 573 15.25 -14.05 2.10
CA ASP A 573 16.36 -14.59 2.92
C ASP A 573 17.65 -14.88 2.11
N LEU A 574 17.55 -15.27 0.83
CA LEU A 574 18.72 -15.42 -0.04
C LEU A 574 19.33 -14.05 -0.37
N GLY A 575 18.49 -13.05 -0.62
CA GLY A 575 18.91 -11.66 -0.82
C GLY A 575 19.65 -11.11 0.39
N SER A 576 19.12 -11.29 1.60
CA SER A 576 19.77 -10.85 2.84
C SER A 576 21.10 -11.58 3.08
N LEU A 577 21.19 -12.87 2.75
CA LEU A 577 22.45 -13.62 2.84
C LEU A 577 23.50 -13.11 1.84
N TYR A 578 23.13 -12.88 0.58
CA TYR A 578 24.06 -12.32 -0.40
C TYR A 578 24.54 -10.92 0.00
N ASN A 579 23.68 -10.10 0.60
CA ASN A 579 24.11 -8.81 1.16
C ASN A 579 25.17 -9.00 2.26
N ASN A 580 25.00 -9.97 3.16
CA ASN A 580 25.99 -10.23 4.22
C ASN A 580 27.32 -10.76 3.65
N ILE A 581 27.28 -11.64 2.64
CA ILE A 581 28.48 -12.12 1.94
C ILE A 581 29.19 -10.96 1.23
N GLY A 582 28.44 -10.11 0.53
CA GLY A 582 28.98 -8.91 -0.12
C GLY A 582 29.65 -7.96 0.87
N LEU A 583 29.07 -7.80 2.07
CA LEU A 583 29.67 -6.99 3.13
C LEU A 583 31.00 -7.56 3.65
N VAL A 584 31.11 -8.89 3.78
CA VAL A 584 32.40 -9.53 4.11
C VAL A 584 33.43 -9.29 3.00
N HIS A 585 33.06 -9.42 1.74
CA HIS A 585 33.96 -9.13 0.62
C HIS A 585 34.39 -7.65 0.56
N TYR A 586 33.49 -6.72 0.90
CA TYR A 586 33.84 -5.32 1.08
C TYR A 586 34.89 -5.12 2.19
N TYR A 587 34.79 -5.81 3.32
CA TYR A 587 35.82 -5.72 4.37
C TYR A 587 37.13 -6.41 4.02
N LEU A 588 37.12 -7.33 3.06
CA LEU A 588 38.32 -7.96 2.47
C LEU A 588 38.91 -7.15 1.31
N ASP A 589 38.40 -5.94 1.04
CA ASP A 589 38.81 -5.09 -0.07
C ASP A 589 38.57 -5.68 -1.47
N HIS A 590 37.62 -6.61 -1.59
CA HIS A 590 37.17 -7.18 -2.85
C HIS A 590 35.94 -6.43 -3.37
N ASP A 591 36.10 -5.14 -3.68
CA ASP A 591 34.99 -4.22 -3.99
C ASP A 591 34.12 -4.66 -5.19
N ASP A 592 34.71 -5.21 -6.25
CA ASP A 592 33.96 -5.67 -7.42
C ASP A 592 33.09 -6.90 -7.09
N VAL A 593 33.65 -7.85 -6.35
CA VAL A 593 32.92 -9.04 -5.86
C VAL A 593 31.80 -8.63 -4.90
N ALA A 594 32.06 -7.63 -4.03
CA ALA A 594 31.04 -7.09 -3.14
C ALA A 594 29.86 -6.50 -3.94
N LEU A 595 30.12 -5.72 -4.99
CA LEU A 595 29.08 -5.16 -5.86
C LEU A 595 28.28 -6.23 -6.58
N GLU A 596 28.91 -7.31 -7.06
CA GLU A 596 28.19 -8.44 -7.67
C GLU A 596 27.17 -9.06 -6.68
N TYR A 597 27.59 -9.32 -5.45
CA TYR A 597 26.70 -9.84 -4.40
C TYR A 597 25.61 -8.85 -3.99
N PHE A 598 25.93 -7.56 -3.89
CA PHE A 598 24.93 -6.54 -3.58
C PHE A 598 23.90 -6.36 -4.71
N GLU A 599 24.29 -6.50 -5.98
CA GLU A 599 23.33 -6.46 -7.09
C GLU A 599 22.44 -7.72 -7.14
N GLN A 600 22.98 -8.90 -6.80
CA GLN A 600 22.16 -10.10 -6.60
C GLN A 600 21.15 -9.89 -5.46
N SER A 601 21.62 -9.36 -4.33
CA SER A 601 20.75 -9.03 -3.19
C SER A 601 19.67 -8.02 -3.56
N ARG A 602 20.03 -6.95 -4.27
CA ARG A 602 19.10 -5.91 -4.72
C ARG A 602 18.03 -6.49 -5.64
N THR A 603 18.43 -7.33 -6.59
CA THR A 603 17.53 -7.97 -7.54
C THR A 603 16.51 -8.86 -6.83
N ILE A 604 16.96 -9.69 -5.88
CA ILE A 604 16.09 -10.55 -5.09
C ILE A 604 15.20 -9.73 -4.16
N SER A 605 15.77 -8.78 -3.41
CA SER A 605 15.04 -7.98 -2.44
C SER A 605 13.94 -7.14 -3.08
N LEU A 606 14.18 -6.53 -4.25
CA LEU A 606 13.13 -5.77 -4.97
C LEU A 606 12.02 -6.68 -5.52
N LYS A 607 12.34 -7.94 -5.84
CA LYS A 607 11.37 -8.93 -6.32
C LYS A 607 10.56 -9.54 -5.17
N ALA A 608 11.17 -9.70 -4.00
CA ALA A 608 10.57 -10.37 -2.86
C ALA A 608 9.85 -9.41 -1.91
N LEU A 609 10.41 -8.22 -1.64
CA LEU A 609 9.98 -7.30 -0.59
C LEU A 609 9.34 -6.01 -1.12
N PRO A 610 8.51 -5.33 -0.34
CA PRO A 610 8.06 -3.98 -0.67
C PRO A 610 9.25 -3.02 -0.86
N SER A 611 9.10 -2.04 -1.75
CA SER A 611 10.18 -1.10 -2.10
C SER A 611 10.70 -0.27 -0.91
N GLN A 612 9.85 -0.07 0.11
CA GLN A 612 10.16 0.65 1.35
C GLN A 612 10.62 -0.28 2.48
N HIS A 613 10.98 -1.53 2.20
CA HIS A 613 11.44 -2.45 3.22
C HIS A 613 12.87 -2.10 3.68
N PRO A 614 13.18 -2.16 5.00
CA PRO A 614 14.53 -1.87 5.52
C PRO A 614 15.67 -2.65 4.85
N ASP A 615 15.49 -3.92 4.51
CA ASP A 615 16.51 -4.74 3.83
C ASP A 615 16.88 -4.19 2.42
N VAL A 616 15.92 -3.56 1.73
CA VAL A 616 16.20 -2.86 0.46
C VAL A 616 17.09 -1.64 0.72
N ALA A 617 16.87 -0.93 1.84
CA ALA A 617 17.70 0.19 2.27
C ALA A 617 19.10 -0.24 2.72
N ASP A 618 19.23 -1.37 3.42
CA ASP A 618 20.51 -1.98 3.81
C ASP A 618 21.37 -2.25 2.56
N THR A 619 20.76 -2.80 1.51
CA THR A 619 21.45 -3.09 0.24
C THR A 619 21.95 -1.81 -0.44
N TYR A 620 21.10 -0.78 -0.56
CA TYR A 620 21.51 0.51 -1.13
C TYR A 620 22.60 1.19 -0.30
N HIS A 621 22.52 1.11 1.03
CA HIS A 621 23.56 1.62 1.93
C HIS A 621 24.91 0.95 1.64
N ASN A 622 24.93 -0.38 1.61
CA ASN A 622 26.16 -1.15 1.39
C ASN A 622 26.77 -0.91 0.01
N MET A 623 25.97 -0.84 -1.05
CA MET A 623 26.46 -0.42 -2.37
C MET A 623 27.06 0.99 -2.32
N GLY A 624 26.41 1.92 -1.60
CA GLY A 624 26.92 3.28 -1.41
C GLY A 624 28.29 3.33 -0.74
N LEU A 625 28.57 2.44 0.21
CA LEU A 625 29.89 2.32 0.85
C LEU A 625 30.97 1.93 -0.16
N VAL A 626 30.69 1.00 -1.07
CA VAL A 626 31.65 0.60 -2.12
C VAL A 626 31.95 1.78 -3.06
N TYR A 627 30.92 2.46 -3.55
CA TYR A 627 31.12 3.61 -4.45
C TYR A 627 31.85 4.77 -3.76
N GLU A 628 31.62 4.99 -2.46
CA GLU A 628 32.37 5.99 -1.71
C GLU A 628 33.86 5.62 -1.64
N ARG A 629 34.18 4.34 -1.37
CA ARG A 629 35.56 3.84 -1.32
C ARG A 629 36.26 3.97 -2.67
N LYS A 630 35.56 3.71 -3.77
CA LYS A 630 36.04 3.94 -5.15
C LYS A 630 36.19 5.42 -5.52
N GLY A 631 35.69 6.34 -4.68
CA GLY A 631 35.76 7.79 -4.91
C GLY A 631 34.65 8.36 -5.78
N GLU A 632 33.67 7.54 -6.16
CA GLU A 632 32.48 7.90 -6.96
C GLU A 632 31.38 8.50 -6.05
N LEU A 633 31.67 9.69 -5.51
CA LEU A 633 30.89 10.29 -4.42
C LEU A 633 29.45 10.62 -4.81
N GLU A 634 29.20 11.05 -6.05
CA GLU A 634 27.85 11.38 -6.55
C GLU A 634 26.95 10.15 -6.57
N GLN A 635 27.49 9.02 -7.02
CA GLN A 635 26.78 7.73 -7.05
C GLN A 635 26.54 7.21 -5.64
N ALA A 636 27.54 7.28 -4.77
CA ALA A 636 27.41 6.93 -3.36
C ALA A 636 26.31 7.76 -2.67
N LEU A 637 26.31 9.10 -2.87
CA LEU A 637 25.29 9.98 -2.30
C LEU A 637 23.88 9.65 -2.79
N LYS A 638 23.72 9.32 -4.08
CA LYS A 638 22.42 8.90 -4.64
C LYS A 638 21.90 7.64 -3.94
N LEU A 639 22.77 6.66 -3.71
CA LEU A 639 22.41 5.41 -3.03
C LEU A 639 22.11 5.63 -1.54
N PHE A 640 22.92 6.43 -0.85
CA PHE A 640 22.66 6.78 0.56
C PHE A 640 21.36 7.55 0.74
N LYS A 641 21.02 8.48 -0.16
CA LYS A 641 19.73 9.18 -0.12
C LYS A 641 18.56 8.23 -0.33
N LYS A 642 18.67 7.26 -1.24
CA LYS A 642 17.64 6.22 -1.42
C LYS A 642 17.44 5.40 -0.15
N SER A 643 18.53 4.92 0.45
CA SER A 643 18.50 4.18 1.72
C SER A 643 17.88 5.03 2.84
N GLN A 644 18.27 6.30 2.95
CA GLN A 644 17.73 7.24 3.93
C GLN A 644 16.21 7.39 3.79
N THR A 645 15.71 7.66 2.58
CA THR A 645 14.27 7.82 2.34
C THR A 645 13.48 6.58 2.78
N ILE A 646 14.00 5.39 2.51
CA ILE A 646 13.34 4.14 2.92
C ILE A 646 13.31 4.01 4.45
N TYR A 647 14.44 4.22 5.14
CA TYR A 647 14.47 4.15 6.60
C TYR A 647 13.61 5.24 7.27
N GLU A 648 13.49 6.43 6.67
CA GLU A 648 12.62 7.50 7.18
C GLU A 648 11.14 7.10 7.19
N VAL A 649 10.73 6.25 6.26
CA VAL A 649 9.36 5.71 6.19
C VAL A 649 9.20 4.50 7.12
N ALA A 650 10.19 3.62 7.19
CA ALA A 650 10.05 2.32 7.85
C ALA A 650 10.40 2.32 9.36
N LEU A 651 11.28 3.22 9.81
CA LEU A 651 11.87 3.18 11.15
C LEU A 651 11.50 4.40 12.00
N PRO A 652 11.45 4.27 13.34
CA PRO A 652 11.29 5.41 14.24
C PRO A 652 12.38 6.47 14.04
N VAL A 653 12.04 7.74 14.28
CA VAL A 653 12.94 8.90 14.06
C VAL A 653 14.27 8.83 14.84
N HIS A 654 14.31 8.07 15.94
CA HIS A 654 15.48 7.88 16.79
C HIS A 654 16.22 6.55 16.55
N HIS A 655 15.82 5.77 15.54
CA HIS A 655 16.46 4.50 15.22
C HIS A 655 17.92 4.72 14.77
N SER A 656 18.85 3.91 15.29
CA SER A 656 20.30 4.02 15.03
C SER A 656 20.63 4.06 13.54
N LYS A 657 20.17 3.05 12.76
CA LYS A 657 20.34 2.99 11.30
C LYS A 657 19.94 4.28 10.57
N LEU A 658 18.83 4.91 10.97
CA LEU A 658 18.36 6.15 10.37
C LEU A 658 19.27 7.35 10.72
N LEU A 659 19.78 7.40 11.94
CA LEU A 659 20.75 8.43 12.34
C LEU A 659 22.08 8.25 11.61
N ASP A 660 22.55 7.00 11.49
CA ASP A 660 23.81 6.66 10.82
C ASP A 660 23.78 7.02 9.33
N ILE A 661 22.71 6.65 8.61
CA ILE A 661 22.59 6.98 7.19
C ILE A 661 22.52 8.50 6.96
N ARG A 662 21.84 9.26 7.85
CA ARG A 662 21.75 10.73 7.76
C ARG A 662 23.14 11.35 7.92
N ASN A 663 23.92 10.85 8.87
CA ASN A 663 25.29 11.30 9.10
C ASN A 663 26.18 10.97 7.90
N ILE A 664 26.07 9.77 7.33
CA ILE A 664 26.84 9.34 6.16
C ILE A 664 26.49 10.17 4.93
N ALA A 665 25.20 10.34 4.62
CA ALA A 665 24.74 11.13 3.49
C ALA A 665 25.22 12.59 3.60
N LYS A 666 25.12 13.19 4.80
CA LYS A 666 25.63 14.55 5.07
C LYS A 666 27.14 14.65 4.90
N ARG A 667 27.90 13.67 5.41
CA ARG A 667 29.36 13.59 5.26
C ARG A 667 29.77 13.55 3.79
N VAL A 668 29.15 12.67 2.99
CA VAL A 668 29.46 12.54 1.56
C VAL A 668 29.05 13.78 0.77
N GLN A 669 27.88 14.36 1.08
CA GLN A 669 27.44 15.62 0.49
C GLN A 669 28.45 16.76 0.74
N ASN A 670 29.05 16.82 1.94
CA ASN A 670 30.09 17.80 2.26
C ASN A 670 31.39 17.52 1.50
N LYS A 671 31.81 16.25 1.36
CA LYS A 671 32.98 15.87 0.56
C LYS A 671 32.84 16.30 -0.91
N ILE A 672 31.64 16.15 -1.49
CA ILE A 672 31.36 16.60 -2.85
C ILE A 672 31.49 18.13 -2.95
N LYS A 673 30.95 18.88 -1.99
CA LYS A 673 31.03 20.35 -1.97
C LYS A 673 32.45 20.89 -1.76
N SER A 674 33.36 20.10 -1.21
CA SER A 674 34.76 20.47 -0.96
C SER A 674 35.72 20.11 -2.09
N LYS A 675 35.25 19.38 -3.11
CA LYS A 675 35.96 19.18 -4.38
C LYS A 675 35.53 20.27 -5.36
#